data_AF-A0A972CNL5-F1
#
_entry.id   AF-A0A972CNL5-F1
#
_cell.length_a   1.000
_cell.length_b   1.000
_cell.length_c   1.000
_cell.angle_alpha   90.00
_cell.angle_beta   90.00
_cell.angle_gamma   90.00
#
_symmetry.space_group_name_H-M   'P 1'
#
loop_
_entity.id
_entity.type
_entity.pdbx_description
1 polymer ?
#
loop_
_entity_poly.entity_id
_entity_poly.type
_entity_poly.pdbx_seq_one_letter_code
_entity_poly.pdbx_strand_id
1 'polypeptide(L)'
;MRFKTIFALAAAVFLGCWAVMAEGEAGDLITLENQYIKIFINSGTEETGRFAVDVAAGDPSRTDDDGKPLIYGRPKPWTSYTTIRINGRDYVFGKATKKRAGAGLPGGEIVSGPVLRDNRLMMQCKYGEVVADQILDIARSPSTGALDTARITYRFANQGSEPVELGVRTILDTMLGANDGAPFRIGETEITSDLSLSKEQYPDFWQAFDSLSEPSVIAQGTLKGDGITQPDRIIFTNWGKPASKPWDFPLEPGRDFTRLGEDELDSAVVMYWDPRRLDPGEGYEVVIFYGLGGISFAPGNTYLGISAPAEVQYNITGSRNYSLILYLEHRGEAKAKNIKIKLSLPRGLETALGKPEVRLDELIPGVTKQFLWEIKPNGAFQGDTSFEIQVTGDGLEPNRVKRGIKIIGPPLLEAAAPAPELKIVNNRLEPNPVDLPLKIKNIGQAKAYGLKAVFSAGSGIRLADGERNEKYLADLAPGDEVTVGWLVEPLTGASRGEFRVAISGANIKPLEFPGEFMIPTPPVKVGFTDPGALRPGRIFNCDIYALNLTDAVKFTLDVKYNPKQLRLVYVSRGTFLVEGEDLAYWSSGQIDHEAGTVKRIYGIRETPFSGDRTVLARLNFLVVGAGTGEIEIENLKLIDSKEGEISFGQDNVDYQIEGDGA
;
A
#
# COMPACT_ATOMS: atom_id res chain seq x y z
N MET A 1 60.03 28.12 -11.08
CA MET A 1 58.70 28.01 -11.71
C MET A 1 58.40 26.52 -11.97
N ARG A 2 57.74 25.84 -11.04
CA ARG A 2 57.11 24.53 -11.25
C ARG A 2 55.87 24.47 -10.36
N PHE A 3 54.74 24.17 -11.00
CA PHE A 3 53.39 24.27 -10.48
C PHE A 3 53.12 23.25 -9.35
N LYS A 4 52.37 23.71 -8.34
CA LYS A 4 51.75 22.89 -7.30
C LYS A 4 50.50 22.21 -7.86
N THR A 5 50.38 20.90 -7.70
CA THR A 5 49.12 20.18 -7.89
C THR A 5 48.54 19.89 -6.51
N ILE A 6 47.37 20.46 -6.24
CA ILE A 6 46.58 20.26 -5.02
C ILE A 6 45.72 19.02 -5.25
N PHE A 7 45.90 17.98 -4.44
CA PHE A 7 44.97 16.85 -4.36
C PHE A 7 43.88 17.18 -3.35
N ALA A 8 42.64 17.24 -3.82
CA ALA A 8 41.45 17.36 -2.99
C ALA A 8 41.15 16.02 -2.32
N LEU A 9 41.10 15.99 -0.99
CA LEU A 9 40.73 14.83 -0.19
C LEU A 9 39.20 14.82 -0.04
N ALA A 10 38.52 13.91 -0.75
CA ALA A 10 37.11 13.60 -0.51
C ALA A 10 37.01 12.65 0.68
N ALA A 11 36.47 13.12 1.80
CA ALA A 11 36.19 12.31 2.97
C ALA A 11 34.86 11.54 2.76
N ALA A 12 34.97 10.24 2.46
CA ALA A 12 33.83 9.32 2.52
C ALA A 12 33.67 8.85 3.98
N VAL A 13 32.58 9.28 4.63
CA VAL A 13 32.17 8.78 5.94
C VAL A 13 31.52 7.40 5.73
N PHE A 14 32.29 6.34 5.93
CA PHE A 14 31.75 4.99 6.09
C PHE A 14 31.30 4.81 7.56
N LEU A 15 30.00 4.90 7.79
CA LEU A 15 29.35 4.44 9.03
C LEU A 15 29.31 2.90 9.00
N GLY A 16 30.39 2.27 9.46
CA GLY A 16 30.39 0.85 9.77
C GLY A 16 29.75 0.62 11.14
N CYS A 17 28.65 -0.14 11.19
CA CYS A 17 28.16 -0.73 12.44
C CYS A 17 29.17 -1.78 12.91
N TRP A 18 29.84 -1.52 14.03
CA TRP A 18 30.63 -2.54 14.71
C TRP A 18 29.71 -3.21 15.74
N ALA A 19 29.34 -4.47 15.49
CA ALA A 19 28.78 -5.32 16.52
C ALA A 19 29.92 -5.71 17.48
N VAL A 20 29.99 -5.06 18.63
CA VAL A 20 30.86 -5.49 19.72
C VAL A 20 30.12 -6.57 20.50
N MET A 21 30.55 -7.82 20.32
CA MET A 21 30.16 -8.92 21.22
C MET A 21 30.94 -8.77 22.52
N ALA A 22 30.27 -8.32 23.58
CA ALA A 22 30.77 -8.47 24.94
C ALA A 22 30.28 -9.82 25.49
N GLU A 23 31.16 -10.81 25.53
CA GLU A 23 30.92 -12.04 26.29
C GLU A 23 31.15 -11.78 27.79
N GLY A 24 30.08 -11.92 28.59
CA GLY A 24 30.13 -11.88 30.05
C GLY A 24 28.76 -12.18 30.69
N GLU A 25 28.65 -13.35 31.33
CA GLU A 25 27.59 -13.83 32.25
C GLU A 25 26.12 -13.84 31.76
N ALA A 26 25.84 -14.34 30.55
CA ALA A 26 24.50 -14.31 29.92
C ALA A 26 23.99 -15.67 29.42
N GLY A 27 23.72 -16.65 30.30
CA GLY A 27 23.19 -17.96 29.88
C GLY A 27 21.70 -17.99 29.51
N ASP A 28 20.90 -17.05 30.06
CA ASP A 28 19.43 -17.07 30.05
C ASP A 28 18.81 -15.75 29.55
N LEU A 29 19.54 -14.96 28.77
CA LEU A 29 19.10 -13.64 28.32
C LEU A 29 19.48 -13.37 26.86
N ILE A 30 18.54 -12.85 26.07
CA ILE A 30 18.79 -12.41 24.70
C ILE A 30 18.45 -10.92 24.60
N THR A 31 19.28 -10.18 23.87
CA THR A 31 19.22 -8.72 23.80
C THR A 31 19.12 -8.25 22.35
N LEU A 32 18.32 -7.21 22.12
CA LEU A 32 18.25 -6.44 20.88
C LEU A 32 18.47 -4.96 21.23
N GLU A 33 19.46 -4.31 20.61
CA GLU A 33 19.87 -2.95 20.96
C GLU A 33 20.13 -2.11 19.71
N ASN A 34 19.89 -0.81 19.82
CA ASN A 34 20.45 0.21 18.94
C ASN A 34 21.02 1.37 19.78
N GLN A 35 21.32 2.51 19.15
CA GLN A 35 21.89 3.66 19.87
C GLN A 35 20.94 4.26 20.93
N TYR A 36 19.62 4.06 20.83
CA TYR A 36 18.64 4.71 21.70
C TYR A 36 18.19 3.81 22.85
N ILE A 37 17.79 2.57 22.54
CA ILE A 37 17.19 1.65 23.51
C ILE A 37 17.74 0.22 23.39
N LYS A 38 17.53 -0.54 24.46
CA LYS A 38 17.86 -1.95 24.59
C LYS A 38 16.63 -2.74 25.05
N ILE A 39 16.30 -3.80 24.33
CA ILE A 39 15.23 -4.74 24.64
C ILE A 39 15.85 -6.06 25.08
N PHE A 40 15.37 -6.61 26.19
CA PHE A 40 15.78 -7.92 26.69
C PHE A 40 14.61 -8.88 26.64
N ILE A 41 14.89 -10.16 26.41
CA ILE A 41 13.95 -11.26 26.58
C ILE A 41 14.61 -12.37 27.42
N ASN A 42 13.90 -12.83 28.45
CA ASN A 42 14.36 -13.91 29.31
C ASN A 42 14.22 -15.25 28.58
N SER A 43 15.35 -15.94 28.35
CA SER A 43 15.42 -17.27 27.74
C SER A 43 15.63 -18.41 28.75
N GLY A 44 15.62 -18.08 30.04
CA GLY A 44 15.77 -19.03 31.13
C GLY A 44 14.61 -20.03 31.25
N THR A 45 14.78 -20.98 32.18
CA THR A 45 13.81 -22.07 32.39
C THR A 45 12.55 -21.64 33.13
N GLU A 46 12.64 -20.56 33.91
CA GLU A 46 11.53 -19.86 34.58
C GLU A 46 11.40 -18.45 33.96
N GLU A 47 10.19 -17.87 33.95
CA GLU A 47 9.92 -16.54 33.36
C GLU A 47 10.26 -16.37 31.87
N THR A 48 10.38 -17.49 31.13
CA THR A 48 10.69 -17.49 29.70
C THR A 48 9.74 -16.57 28.92
N GLY A 49 10.27 -15.71 28.05
CA GLY A 49 9.47 -14.80 27.22
C GLY A 49 9.07 -13.49 27.89
N ARG A 50 9.43 -13.25 29.15
CA ARG A 50 9.30 -11.91 29.75
C ARG A 50 10.32 -10.96 29.14
N PHE A 51 9.97 -9.68 29.06
CA PHE A 51 10.78 -8.67 28.41
C PHE A 51 11.10 -7.48 29.32
N ALA A 52 12.21 -6.80 29.01
CA ALA A 52 12.54 -5.49 29.57
C ALA A 52 12.99 -4.50 28.50
N VAL A 53 12.86 -3.21 28.80
CA VAL A 53 13.30 -2.11 27.95
C VAL A 53 14.11 -1.12 28.78
N ASP A 54 15.29 -0.79 28.28
CA ASP A 54 16.22 0.17 28.87
C ASP A 54 16.60 1.24 27.87
N VAL A 55 17.10 2.36 28.40
CA VAL A 55 17.83 3.35 27.63
C VAL A 55 19.23 2.83 27.33
N ALA A 56 19.66 2.91 26.07
CA ALA A 56 21.04 2.71 25.67
C ALA A 56 21.79 4.03 25.82
N ALA A 57 21.97 4.81 24.75
CA ALA A 57 22.50 6.18 24.80
C ALA A 57 21.41 7.27 24.65
N GLY A 58 20.13 6.89 24.82
CA GLY A 58 19.06 7.85 25.05
C GLY A 58 18.82 8.89 23.96
N ASP A 59 18.24 10.01 24.37
CA ASP A 59 18.10 11.18 23.52
C ASP A 59 19.49 11.84 23.31
N PRO A 60 20.00 11.93 22.06
CA PRO A 60 21.34 12.46 21.79
C PRO A 60 21.56 13.93 22.20
N SER A 61 20.50 14.66 22.54
CA SER A 61 20.58 16.04 23.02
C SER A 61 20.89 16.16 24.52
N ARG A 62 20.86 15.03 25.25
CA ARG A 62 21.12 14.94 26.70
C ARG A 62 21.92 13.65 27.00
N THR A 63 22.35 13.49 28.25
CA THR A 63 23.15 12.31 28.69
C THR A 63 22.71 11.79 30.05
N ASP A 64 21.72 12.40 30.67
CA ASP A 64 21.24 12.05 32.01
C ASP A 64 20.22 10.90 32.01
N ASP A 65 19.74 10.51 30.83
CA ASP A 65 18.94 9.30 30.57
C ASP A 65 19.79 8.07 30.16
N ASP A 66 21.08 8.25 29.84
CA ASP A 66 21.98 7.16 29.42
C ASP A 66 21.98 5.97 30.40
N GLY A 67 21.75 4.77 29.87
CA GLY A 67 21.76 3.51 30.62
C GLY A 67 20.64 3.33 31.65
N LYS A 68 19.71 4.29 31.75
CA LYS A 68 18.64 4.28 32.76
C LYS A 68 17.54 3.26 32.43
N PRO A 69 16.84 2.72 33.45
CA PRO A 69 15.72 1.83 33.22
C PRO A 69 14.52 2.58 32.67
N LEU A 70 13.74 1.89 31.83
CA LEU A 70 12.36 2.26 31.56
C LEU A 70 11.36 1.31 32.25
N ILE A 71 11.79 0.12 32.68
CA ILE A 71 11.00 -0.79 33.50
C ILE A 71 11.83 -1.40 34.63
N TYR A 72 11.16 -1.92 35.66
CA TYR A 72 11.80 -2.69 36.73
C TYR A 72 12.18 -4.11 36.28
N GLY A 73 13.00 -4.80 37.06
CA GLY A 73 13.25 -6.25 36.93
C GLY A 73 14.29 -6.62 35.88
N ARG A 74 15.10 -5.66 35.43
CA ARG A 74 16.22 -5.81 34.50
C ARG A 74 17.51 -6.32 35.18
N PRO A 75 18.48 -6.89 34.43
CA PRO A 75 18.39 -7.26 33.02
C PRO A 75 17.64 -8.59 32.79
N LYS A 76 17.34 -9.39 33.83
CA LYS A 76 16.58 -10.65 33.72
C LYS A 76 15.09 -10.41 34.04
N PRO A 77 14.26 -10.01 33.05
CA PRO A 77 12.90 -9.55 33.29
C PRO A 77 12.04 -10.58 33.98
N TRP A 78 11.37 -10.15 35.04
CA TRP A 78 10.43 -10.97 35.78
C TRP A 78 9.19 -10.22 36.28
N THR A 79 9.10 -8.90 36.24
CA THR A 79 7.96 -8.19 36.84
C THR A 79 6.89 -7.76 35.85
N SER A 80 7.28 -7.28 34.67
CA SER A 80 6.37 -7.07 33.53
C SER A 80 6.00 -8.42 32.91
N TYR A 81 4.71 -8.67 32.70
CA TYR A 81 4.24 -9.92 32.09
C TYR A 81 2.89 -9.77 31.39
N THR A 82 2.59 -10.75 30.55
CA THR A 82 1.33 -10.83 29.80
C THR A 82 0.51 -12.02 30.28
N THR A 83 -0.78 -11.79 30.48
CA THR A 83 -1.79 -12.82 30.73
C THR A 83 -2.63 -13.01 29.48
N ILE A 84 -2.88 -14.26 29.11
CA ILE A 84 -3.76 -14.65 27.99
C ILE A 84 -4.98 -15.33 28.61
N ARG A 85 -6.18 -14.88 28.26
CA ARG A 85 -7.44 -15.51 28.66
C ARG A 85 -8.03 -16.26 27.47
N ILE A 86 -8.22 -17.57 27.60
CA ILE A 86 -8.83 -18.43 26.57
C ILE A 86 -10.05 -19.13 27.18
N ASN A 87 -11.24 -18.87 26.65
CA ASN A 87 -12.50 -19.43 27.13
C ASN A 87 -12.68 -19.26 28.65
N GLY A 88 -12.35 -18.06 29.16
CA GLY A 88 -12.42 -17.73 30.59
C GLY A 88 -11.29 -18.28 31.47
N ARG A 89 -10.34 -19.06 30.93
CA ARG A 89 -9.17 -19.55 31.67
C ARG A 89 -7.95 -18.68 31.41
N ASP A 90 -7.28 -18.29 32.49
CA ASP A 90 -6.07 -17.45 32.44
C ASP A 90 -4.79 -18.27 32.34
N TYR A 91 -3.86 -17.81 31.51
CA TYR A 91 -2.53 -18.36 31.29
C TYR A 91 -1.49 -17.24 31.40
N VAL A 92 -0.31 -17.54 31.93
CA VAL A 92 0.84 -16.64 31.82
C VAL A 92 1.51 -16.87 30.47
N PHE A 93 1.88 -15.78 29.77
CA PHE A 93 2.65 -15.93 28.55
C PHE A 93 4.02 -16.56 28.84
N GLY A 94 4.43 -17.52 28.01
CA GLY A 94 5.67 -18.26 28.21
C GLY A 94 5.48 -19.44 29.15
N LYS A 95 6.41 -19.66 30.08
CA LYS A 95 6.31 -20.76 31.06
C LYS A 95 5.65 -20.32 32.37
N ALA A 96 5.09 -21.30 33.07
CA ALA A 96 4.64 -21.13 34.45
C ALA A 96 5.81 -20.64 35.33
N THR A 97 5.49 -19.84 36.34
CA THR A 97 6.48 -19.19 37.22
C THR A 97 6.12 -19.39 38.69
N LYS A 98 7.13 -19.27 39.56
CA LYS A 98 6.96 -19.17 41.01
C LYS A 98 7.03 -17.73 41.52
N LYS A 99 7.40 -16.77 40.68
CA LYS A 99 7.44 -15.34 41.02
C LYS A 99 6.03 -14.78 41.13
N ARG A 100 5.85 -13.81 42.03
CA ARG A 100 4.55 -13.16 42.33
C ARG A 100 3.78 -12.82 41.04
N ALA A 101 4.44 -12.14 40.10
CA ALA A 101 3.90 -11.83 38.79
C ALA A 101 3.59 -13.11 37.99
N GLY A 102 2.32 -13.52 37.97
CA GLY A 102 1.85 -14.72 37.26
C GLY A 102 1.95 -16.03 38.03
N ALA A 103 2.25 -15.99 39.35
CA ALA A 103 2.29 -17.19 40.18
C ALA A 103 0.97 -17.96 40.13
N GLY A 104 1.08 -19.29 40.03
CA GLY A 104 -0.09 -20.19 40.05
C GLY A 104 -0.85 -20.29 38.73
N LEU A 105 -0.52 -19.50 37.72
CA LEU A 105 -1.08 -19.66 36.39
C LEU A 105 -0.37 -20.77 35.59
N PRO A 106 -1.10 -21.54 34.78
CA PRO A 106 -0.49 -22.40 33.76
C PRO A 106 0.25 -21.54 32.72
N GLY A 107 1.43 -22.00 32.30
CA GLY A 107 2.13 -21.47 31.14
C GLY A 107 1.77 -22.24 29.86
N GLY A 108 2.28 -21.76 28.74
CA GLY A 108 2.19 -22.42 27.44
C GLY A 108 3.27 -23.47 27.23
N GLU A 109 3.02 -24.38 26.29
CA GLU A 109 4.02 -25.26 25.72
C GLU A 109 4.92 -24.45 24.78
N ILE A 110 6.24 -24.50 24.97
CA ILE A 110 7.17 -23.76 24.11
C ILE A 110 7.37 -24.52 22.81
N VAL A 111 6.86 -23.96 21.71
CA VAL A 111 7.08 -24.50 20.35
C VAL A 111 8.43 -24.05 19.81
N SER A 112 8.77 -22.78 20.02
CA SER A 112 10.07 -22.20 19.71
C SER A 112 10.48 -21.25 20.83
N GLY A 113 11.64 -21.50 21.46
CA GLY A 113 12.16 -20.65 22.52
C GLY A 113 12.58 -19.26 22.00
N PRO A 114 12.86 -18.31 22.92
CA PRO A 114 13.37 -17.00 22.54
C PRO A 114 14.58 -17.10 21.61
N VAL A 115 14.53 -16.36 20.50
CA VAL A 115 15.61 -16.30 19.50
C VAL A 115 15.68 -14.91 18.89
N LEU A 116 16.90 -14.43 18.61
CA LEU A 116 17.13 -13.23 17.81
C LEU A 116 17.29 -13.64 16.34
N ARG A 117 16.41 -13.17 15.46
CA ARG A 117 16.50 -13.40 14.02
C ARG A 117 15.93 -12.20 13.25
N ASP A 118 16.62 -11.80 12.18
CA ASP A 118 16.22 -10.69 11.31
C ASP A 118 15.93 -9.38 12.08
N ASN A 119 16.76 -9.09 13.09
CA ASN A 119 16.64 -7.95 14.01
C ASN A 119 15.35 -7.91 14.83
N ARG A 120 14.79 -9.09 15.14
CA ARG A 120 13.61 -9.27 16.00
C ARG A 120 13.87 -10.38 17.02
N LEU A 121 13.43 -10.16 18.26
CA LEU A 121 13.34 -11.21 19.27
C LEU A 121 12.00 -11.92 19.08
N MET A 122 12.03 -13.23 18.92
CA MET A 122 10.84 -14.03 18.63
C MET A 122 10.74 -15.23 19.55
N MET A 123 9.52 -15.61 19.90
CA MET A 123 9.21 -16.81 20.67
C MET A 123 7.81 -17.28 20.31
N GLN A 124 7.58 -18.60 20.31
CA GLN A 124 6.27 -19.19 20.05
C GLN A 124 5.86 -20.13 21.18
N CYS A 125 4.63 -19.97 21.65
CA CYS A 125 3.99 -20.81 22.64
C CYS A 125 2.68 -21.39 22.09
N LYS A 126 2.26 -22.54 22.63
CA LYS A 126 0.95 -23.15 22.37
C LYS A 126 0.16 -23.29 23.68
N TYR A 127 -1.13 -22.92 23.64
CA TYR A 127 -2.07 -22.99 24.76
C TYR A 127 -3.33 -23.76 24.31
N GLY A 128 -3.31 -25.09 24.49
CA GLY A 128 -4.32 -25.93 23.83
C GLY A 128 -4.17 -25.78 22.31
N GLU A 129 -5.24 -25.48 21.57
CA GLU A 129 -5.17 -25.28 20.12
C GLU A 129 -4.86 -23.85 19.66
N VAL A 130 -4.59 -22.93 20.59
CA VAL A 130 -4.18 -21.56 20.26
C VAL A 130 -2.67 -21.46 20.24
N VAL A 131 -2.11 -21.09 19.11
CA VAL A 131 -0.68 -20.74 18.98
C VAL A 131 -0.52 -19.24 19.18
N ALA A 132 0.49 -18.84 19.94
CA ALA A 132 0.82 -17.45 20.23
C ALA A 132 2.29 -17.16 19.94
N ASP A 133 2.55 -16.24 19.02
CA ASP A 133 3.89 -15.69 18.76
C ASP A 133 4.06 -14.40 19.55
N GLN A 134 5.22 -14.24 20.19
CA GLN A 134 5.71 -12.96 20.67
C GLN A 134 6.83 -12.49 19.74
N ILE A 135 6.75 -11.24 19.30
CA ILE A 135 7.73 -10.60 18.43
C ILE A 135 8.06 -9.23 19.03
N LEU A 136 9.33 -9.01 19.37
CA LEU A 136 9.84 -7.73 19.86
C LEU A 136 10.83 -7.18 18.85
N ASP A 137 10.63 -5.93 18.43
CA ASP A 137 11.59 -5.19 17.63
C ASP A 137 11.61 -3.70 18.02
N ILE A 138 12.52 -2.95 17.40
CA ILE A 138 12.65 -1.51 17.64
C ILE A 138 11.93 -0.76 16.52
N ALA A 139 10.95 0.05 16.91
CA ALA A 139 10.11 0.86 16.04
C ALA A 139 10.40 2.36 16.21
N ARG A 140 9.92 3.13 15.23
CA ARG A 140 9.99 4.59 15.28
C ARG A 140 8.93 5.12 16.26
N SER A 141 9.32 5.92 17.25
CA SER A 141 8.38 6.57 18.15
C SER A 141 7.52 7.58 17.40
N PRO A 142 6.19 7.58 17.61
CA PRO A 142 5.31 8.60 17.10
C PRO A 142 5.63 10.01 17.61
N SER A 143 6.24 10.16 18.80
CA SER A 143 6.49 11.47 19.42
C SER A 143 7.91 12.00 19.19
N THR A 144 8.94 11.16 19.16
CA THR A 144 10.33 11.63 18.92
C THR A 144 10.69 11.56 17.44
N GLY A 145 10.08 10.63 16.70
CA GLY A 145 10.47 10.31 15.35
C GLY A 145 11.77 9.51 15.26
N ALA A 146 12.36 9.05 16.37
CA ALA A 146 13.58 8.22 16.39
C ALA A 146 13.24 6.73 16.57
N LEU A 147 14.21 5.83 16.36
CA LEU A 147 14.07 4.38 16.59
C LEU A 147 14.28 4.05 18.08
N ASP A 148 13.45 4.58 18.96
CA ASP A 148 13.62 4.57 20.41
C ASP A 148 12.41 3.97 21.15
N THR A 149 11.61 3.17 20.44
CA THR A 149 10.41 2.52 20.97
C THR A 149 10.47 1.01 20.76
N ALA A 150 10.25 0.24 21.82
CA ALA A 150 10.03 -1.19 21.71
C ALA A 150 8.62 -1.44 21.18
N ARG A 151 8.52 -2.17 20.06
CA ARG A 151 7.26 -2.71 19.56
C ARG A 151 7.13 -4.14 20.04
N ILE A 152 6.16 -4.37 20.91
CA ILE A 152 5.84 -5.67 21.51
C ILE A 152 4.59 -6.19 20.83
N THR A 153 4.74 -7.27 20.06
CA THR A 153 3.63 -7.87 19.30
C THR A 153 3.31 -9.25 19.84
N TYR A 154 2.03 -9.53 20.05
CA TYR A 154 1.50 -10.88 20.26
C TYR A 154 0.56 -11.24 19.10
N ARG A 155 0.88 -12.31 18.36
CA ARG A 155 0.02 -12.86 17.30
C ARG A 155 -0.55 -14.18 17.74
N PHE A 156 -1.85 -14.33 17.62
CA PHE A 156 -2.57 -15.52 17.99
C PHE A 156 -3.19 -16.15 16.75
N ALA A 157 -3.20 -17.47 16.69
CA ALA A 157 -3.92 -18.23 15.67
C ALA A 157 -4.70 -19.37 16.32
N ASN A 158 -5.99 -19.48 16.00
CA ASN A 158 -6.78 -20.65 16.38
C ASN A 158 -6.52 -21.78 15.38
N GLN A 159 -5.73 -22.78 15.77
CA GLN A 159 -5.44 -23.95 14.95
C GLN A 159 -6.38 -25.13 15.25
N GLY A 160 -7.38 -24.92 16.10
CA GLY A 160 -8.38 -25.91 16.46
C GLY A 160 -9.50 -26.02 15.42
N SER A 161 -10.45 -26.89 15.72
CA SER A 161 -11.67 -27.11 14.92
C SER A 161 -12.89 -26.37 15.47
N GLU A 162 -12.79 -25.75 16.66
CA GLU A 162 -13.86 -25.03 17.33
C GLU A 162 -13.48 -23.56 17.57
N PRO A 163 -14.44 -22.64 17.63
CA PRO A 163 -14.17 -21.25 18.00
C PRO A 163 -13.68 -21.12 19.44
N VAL A 164 -12.83 -20.12 19.69
CA VAL A 164 -12.35 -19.78 21.05
C VAL A 164 -12.59 -18.31 21.35
N GLU A 165 -12.76 -17.98 22.63
CA GLU A 165 -12.78 -16.59 23.10
C GLU A 165 -11.40 -16.25 23.67
N LEU A 166 -10.74 -15.24 23.09
CA LEU A 166 -9.36 -14.86 23.38
C LEU A 166 -9.27 -13.41 23.85
N GLY A 167 -8.72 -13.19 25.04
CA GLY A 167 -8.38 -11.87 25.58
C GLY A 167 -6.90 -11.76 25.94
N VAL A 168 -6.38 -10.54 25.97
CA VAL A 168 -4.98 -10.25 26.36
C VAL A 168 -4.92 -9.15 27.42
N ARG A 169 -4.01 -9.30 28.37
CA ARG A 169 -3.67 -8.27 29.36
C ARG A 169 -2.16 -8.18 29.51
N THR A 170 -1.59 -6.99 29.43
CA THR A 170 -0.16 -6.76 29.65
C THR A 170 0.05 -5.75 30.75
N ILE A 171 0.95 -6.08 31.68
CA ILE A 171 1.39 -5.18 32.75
C ILE A 171 2.81 -4.69 32.41
N LEU A 172 3.00 -3.39 32.49
CA LEU A 172 4.30 -2.74 32.50
C LEU A 172 4.57 -2.24 33.92
N ASP A 173 5.60 -2.81 34.53
CA ASP A 173 6.11 -2.44 35.84
C ASP A 173 7.11 -1.30 35.70
N THR A 174 6.70 -0.07 36.01
CA THR A 174 7.43 1.12 35.59
C THR A 174 8.41 1.58 36.65
N MET A 175 9.70 1.50 36.31
CA MET A 175 10.80 2.09 37.05
C MET A 175 11.57 3.00 36.11
N LEU A 176 11.58 4.30 36.39
CA LEU A 176 12.29 5.29 35.59
C LEU A 176 13.48 5.82 36.36
N GLY A 177 14.69 5.62 35.83
CA GLY A 177 15.90 6.00 36.56
C GLY A 177 16.04 5.21 37.87
N ALA A 178 15.87 5.90 38.99
CA ALA A 178 15.85 5.29 40.33
C ALA A 178 14.45 5.26 40.97
N ASN A 179 13.42 5.74 40.27
CA ASN A 179 12.07 5.88 40.79
C ASN A 179 11.17 4.72 40.37
N ASP A 180 10.87 3.84 41.32
CA ASP A 180 9.97 2.67 41.17
C ASP A 180 8.49 3.05 41.37
N GLY A 181 8.23 4.23 41.94
CA GLY A 181 6.91 4.86 42.07
C GLY A 181 6.64 5.92 41.01
N ALA A 182 7.16 5.72 39.80
CA ALA A 182 7.14 6.72 38.73
C ALA A 182 5.72 7.30 38.51
N PRO A 183 5.51 8.60 38.73
CA PRO A 183 4.21 9.22 38.48
C PRO A 183 3.90 9.27 36.98
N PHE A 184 2.61 9.21 36.65
CA PHE A 184 2.16 9.25 35.26
C PHE A 184 1.49 10.58 34.92
N ARG A 185 1.47 10.90 33.63
CA ARG A 185 0.59 11.92 33.05
C ARG A 185 -0.15 11.36 31.85
N ILE A 186 -1.42 11.72 31.75
CA ILE A 186 -2.27 11.39 30.62
C ILE A 186 -3.25 12.51 30.33
N GLY A 187 -3.19 13.06 29.11
CA GLY A 187 -4.03 14.19 28.69
C GLY A 187 -3.76 15.42 29.57
N GLU A 188 -4.79 15.89 30.26
CA GLU A 188 -4.69 17.03 31.18
C GLU A 188 -4.47 16.63 32.65
N THR A 189 -4.31 15.33 32.92
CA THR A 189 -4.35 14.78 34.29
C THR A 189 -3.00 14.22 34.70
N GLU A 190 -2.56 14.58 35.91
CA GLU A 190 -1.47 13.91 36.63
C GLU A 190 -2.05 12.73 37.41
N ILE A 191 -1.44 11.55 37.26
CA ILE A 191 -1.93 10.32 37.90
C ILE A 191 -0.92 9.87 38.95
N THR A 192 -1.35 9.98 40.19
CA THR A 192 -0.60 9.56 41.39
C THR A 192 -1.38 8.54 42.23
N SER A 193 -2.56 8.11 41.76
CA SER A 193 -3.42 7.13 42.43
C SER A 193 -4.12 6.23 41.42
N ASP A 194 -4.78 5.16 41.92
CA ASP A 194 -5.53 4.21 41.09
C ASP A 194 -6.50 4.94 40.13
N LEU A 195 -6.35 4.70 38.82
CA LEU A 195 -7.20 5.24 37.76
C LEU A 195 -7.44 4.22 36.66
N SER A 196 -8.69 4.09 36.20
CA SER A 196 -9.04 3.31 35.02
C SER A 196 -9.70 4.19 33.95
N LEU A 197 -9.29 4.01 32.71
CA LEU A 197 -9.83 4.71 31.55
C LEU A 197 -10.19 3.69 30.46
N SER A 198 -11.38 3.85 29.89
CA SER A 198 -11.80 3.16 28.67
C SER A 198 -11.19 3.81 27.42
N LYS A 199 -11.24 3.09 26.30
CA LYS A 199 -10.62 3.52 25.03
C LYS A 199 -11.11 4.86 24.48
N GLU A 200 -12.29 5.30 24.86
CA GLU A 200 -12.88 6.59 24.47
C GLU A 200 -12.36 7.75 25.34
N GLN A 201 -11.79 7.48 26.52
CA GLN A 201 -11.45 8.49 27.52
C GLN A 201 -10.01 8.98 27.45
N TYR A 202 -9.09 8.21 26.87
CA TYR A 202 -7.67 8.55 26.85
C TYR A 202 -7.23 9.21 25.52
N PRO A 203 -6.16 10.02 25.53
CA PRO A 203 -5.53 10.61 24.34
C PRO A 203 -4.62 9.58 23.60
N ASP A 204 -3.76 10.05 22.69
CA ASP A 204 -2.92 9.16 21.89
C ASP A 204 -1.85 8.39 22.67
N PHE A 205 -1.44 8.88 23.84
CA PHE A 205 -0.35 8.32 24.63
C PHE A 205 -0.48 8.68 26.12
N TRP A 206 0.24 7.95 26.96
CA TRP A 206 0.53 8.30 28.36
C TRP A 206 2.05 8.39 28.55
N GLN A 207 2.49 9.14 29.56
CA GLN A 207 3.91 9.28 29.89
C GLN A 207 4.16 8.98 31.37
N ALA A 208 5.30 8.39 31.67
CA ALA A 208 5.84 8.27 33.02
C ALA A 208 7.11 9.11 33.12
N PHE A 209 7.38 9.62 34.33
CA PHE A 209 8.54 10.46 34.62
C PHE A 209 9.28 9.92 35.84
N ASP A 210 10.61 9.99 35.84
CA ASP A 210 11.39 9.77 37.05
C ASP A 210 11.16 10.88 38.09
N SER A 211 10.93 12.11 37.64
CA SER A 211 10.51 13.25 38.45
C SER A 211 9.57 14.17 37.65
N LEU A 212 8.49 14.65 38.28
CA LEU A 212 7.58 15.61 37.65
C LEU A 212 8.15 17.03 37.59
N SER A 213 9.09 17.37 38.48
CA SER A 213 9.71 18.69 38.58
C SER A 213 11.00 18.80 37.78
N GLU A 214 11.81 17.74 37.74
CA GLU A 214 13.11 17.70 37.06
C GLU A 214 13.28 16.37 36.32
N PRO A 215 12.56 16.15 35.21
CA PRO A 215 12.56 14.86 34.53
C PRO A 215 13.89 14.58 33.83
N SER A 216 14.62 13.56 34.30
CA SER A 216 15.78 13.02 33.59
C SER A 216 15.38 11.92 32.60
N VAL A 217 14.44 11.06 32.97
CA VAL A 217 14.00 9.92 32.16
C VAL A 217 12.50 9.97 31.95
N ILE A 218 12.08 9.88 30.69
CA ILE A 218 10.67 9.96 30.30
C ILE A 218 10.34 8.74 29.47
N ALA A 219 9.43 7.91 29.96
CA ALA A 219 8.87 6.82 29.19
C ALA A 219 7.51 7.21 28.61
N GLN A 220 7.16 6.57 27.50
CA GLN A 220 5.87 6.75 26.85
C GLN A 220 5.30 5.42 26.39
N GLY A 221 4.03 5.20 26.68
CA GLY A 221 3.21 4.18 26.03
C GLY A 221 2.25 4.82 25.04
N THR A 222 2.29 4.38 23.77
CA THR A 222 1.37 4.87 22.73
C THR A 222 0.11 4.01 22.70
N LEU A 223 -1.06 4.67 22.71
CA LEU A 223 -2.39 4.08 22.80
C LEU A 223 -3.19 4.14 21.49
N LYS A 224 -2.94 5.14 20.64
CA LYS A 224 -3.61 5.31 19.35
C LYS A 224 -2.59 5.66 18.28
N GLY A 225 -2.56 4.94 17.17
CA GLY A 225 -1.51 5.11 16.17
C GLY A 225 -1.64 4.11 15.03
N ASP A 226 -1.00 4.40 13.91
CA ASP A 226 -0.80 3.39 12.88
C ASP A 226 0.12 2.29 13.42
N GLY A 227 -0.25 1.03 13.20
CA GLY A 227 0.54 -0.13 13.63
C GLY A 227 0.48 -0.46 15.13
N ILE A 228 -0.50 0.08 15.86
CA ILE A 228 -0.75 -0.22 17.28
C ILE A 228 -2.17 -0.77 17.43
N THR A 229 -2.35 -1.76 18.30
CA THR A 229 -3.69 -2.26 18.66
C THR A 229 -4.19 -1.47 19.86
N GLN A 230 -5.14 -0.55 19.65
CA GLN A 230 -5.72 0.26 20.74
C GLN A 230 -6.26 -0.65 21.87
N PRO A 231 -5.80 -0.49 23.13
CA PRO A 231 -6.38 -1.20 24.27
C PRO A 231 -7.87 -0.89 24.44
N ASP A 232 -8.66 -1.81 24.97
CA ASP A 232 -10.05 -1.51 25.35
C ASP A 232 -10.10 -0.72 26.67
N ARG A 233 -9.11 -0.95 27.54
CA ARG A 233 -8.98 -0.32 28.85
C ARG A 233 -7.52 -0.20 29.28
N ILE A 234 -7.19 0.91 29.94
CA ILE A 234 -5.92 1.13 30.63
C ILE A 234 -6.18 1.38 32.12
N ILE A 235 -5.27 0.90 32.96
CA ILE A 235 -5.31 1.08 34.42
C ILE A 235 -3.92 1.52 34.89
N PHE A 236 -3.87 2.59 35.69
CA PHE A 236 -2.71 3.01 36.47
C PHE A 236 -2.94 2.58 37.91
N THR A 237 -1.98 1.89 38.52
CA THR A 237 -2.12 1.33 39.88
C THR A 237 -0.75 0.96 40.48
N ASN A 238 -0.73 0.41 41.69
CA ASN A 238 0.48 -0.23 42.22
C ASN A 238 0.67 -1.63 41.63
N TRP A 239 1.90 -2.03 41.29
CA TRP A 239 2.25 -3.32 40.67
C TRP A 239 1.80 -4.54 41.47
N GLY A 240 1.80 -4.47 42.81
CA GLY A 240 1.46 -5.60 43.68
C GLY A 240 0.05 -6.18 43.45
N LYS A 241 -0.93 -5.33 43.12
CA LYS A 241 -2.31 -5.73 42.77
C LYS A 241 -2.34 -6.58 41.49
N PRO A 242 -1.94 -6.08 40.31
CA PRO A 242 -1.95 -6.82 39.07
C PRO A 242 -0.96 -7.99 39.03
N ALA A 243 0.11 -7.96 39.82
CA ALA A 243 1.01 -9.10 39.98
C ALA A 243 0.32 -10.29 40.67
N SER A 244 -0.46 -10.03 41.71
CA SER A 244 -1.12 -11.07 42.52
C SER A 244 -2.46 -11.54 41.96
N LYS A 245 -3.11 -10.70 41.14
CA LYS A 245 -4.41 -10.96 40.51
C LYS A 245 -4.28 -10.81 39.00
N PRO A 246 -4.13 -11.93 38.26
CA PRO A 246 -3.69 -11.89 36.86
C PRO A 246 -4.70 -11.38 35.83
N TRP A 247 -5.93 -11.08 36.23
CA TRP A 247 -6.89 -10.46 35.31
C TRP A 247 -7.63 -9.33 35.97
N ASP A 248 -8.55 -9.65 36.90
CA ASP A 248 -9.35 -8.65 37.59
C ASP A 248 -8.82 -8.37 39.00
N PHE A 249 -8.73 -7.09 39.36
CA PHE A 249 -8.29 -6.65 40.68
C PHE A 249 -9.04 -5.37 41.10
N PRO A 250 -9.25 -5.16 42.42
CA PRO A 250 -9.97 -4.00 42.90
C PRO A 250 -9.13 -2.73 42.81
N LEU A 251 -9.76 -1.64 42.38
CA LEU A 251 -9.22 -0.29 42.41
C LEU A 251 -9.76 0.47 43.62
N GLU A 252 -8.91 1.28 44.22
CA GLU A 252 -9.23 2.12 45.37
C GLU A 252 -8.97 3.58 45.01
N PRO A 253 -9.99 4.35 44.58
CA PRO A 253 -9.81 5.74 44.18
C PRO A 253 -9.11 6.57 45.25
N GLY A 254 -8.07 7.32 44.86
CA GLY A 254 -7.28 8.16 45.77
C GLY A 254 -6.20 7.43 46.55
N ARG A 255 -6.11 6.09 46.46
CA ARG A 255 -4.96 5.34 46.97
C ARG A 255 -3.78 5.53 46.02
N ASP A 256 -2.64 5.91 46.59
CA ASP A 256 -1.38 6.05 45.86
C ASP A 256 -0.82 4.69 45.39
N PHE A 257 0.39 4.73 44.82
CA PHE A 257 1.05 3.54 44.31
C PHE A 257 1.81 2.75 45.38
N THR A 258 1.51 2.92 46.67
CA THR A 258 2.12 2.10 47.72
C THR A 258 1.70 0.63 47.58
N ARG A 259 2.71 -0.22 47.47
CA ARG A 259 2.59 -1.65 47.20
C ARG A 259 1.71 -2.34 48.23
N LEU A 260 0.85 -3.25 47.77
CA LEU A 260 -0.06 -3.96 48.67
C LEU A 260 0.71 -4.84 49.68
N GLY A 261 0.74 -4.39 50.94
CA GLY A 261 1.35 -5.10 52.07
C GLY A 261 2.75 -4.62 52.44
N GLU A 262 3.27 -3.57 51.78
CA GLU A 262 4.59 -2.98 52.00
C GLU A 262 4.51 -1.43 52.01
N ASP A 263 5.62 -0.76 52.34
CA ASP A 263 5.70 0.71 52.51
C ASP A 263 6.35 1.44 51.32
N GLU A 264 6.66 0.73 50.23
CA GLU A 264 7.34 1.27 49.04
C GLU A 264 6.34 1.60 47.92
N LEU A 265 6.59 2.68 47.18
CA LEU A 265 5.87 2.97 45.94
C LEU A 265 6.37 2.05 44.83
N ASP A 266 5.44 1.46 44.09
CA ASP A 266 5.73 0.46 43.05
C ASP A 266 4.64 0.57 41.97
N SER A 267 4.90 1.39 40.96
CA SER A 267 3.91 1.86 39.99
C SER A 267 3.81 0.94 38.76
N ALA A 268 2.60 0.72 38.26
CA ALA A 268 2.37 -0.08 37.07
C ALA A 268 1.24 0.42 36.19
N VAL A 269 1.39 0.14 34.90
CA VAL A 269 0.36 0.36 33.88
C VAL A 269 -0.13 -0.99 33.37
N VAL A 270 -1.45 -1.18 33.34
CA VAL A 270 -2.09 -2.40 32.84
C VAL A 270 -2.97 -2.07 31.65
N MET A 271 -2.73 -2.75 30.53
CA MET A 271 -3.49 -2.61 29.29
C MET A 271 -4.28 -3.89 29.02
N TYR A 272 -5.54 -3.73 28.62
CA TYR A 272 -6.46 -4.84 28.31
C TYR A 272 -6.89 -4.78 26.86
N TRP A 273 -6.99 -5.95 26.23
CA TRP A 273 -7.75 -6.20 25.02
C TRP A 273 -8.78 -7.28 25.38
N ASP A 274 -10.05 -6.89 25.39
CA ASP A 274 -11.11 -7.71 25.96
C ASP A 274 -11.31 -9.01 25.15
N PRO A 275 -11.80 -10.09 25.80
CA PRO A 275 -12.02 -11.37 25.13
C PRO A 275 -12.91 -11.23 23.89
N ARG A 276 -12.44 -11.77 22.77
CA ARG A 276 -13.15 -11.78 21.48
C ARG A 276 -13.16 -13.17 20.88
N ARG A 277 -14.22 -13.49 20.15
CA ARG A 277 -14.34 -14.76 19.42
C ARG A 277 -13.33 -14.81 18.27
N LEU A 278 -12.68 -15.96 18.12
CA LEU A 278 -11.76 -16.32 17.05
C LEU A 278 -12.18 -17.68 16.46
N ASP A 279 -12.67 -17.68 15.22
CA ASP A 279 -13.10 -18.90 14.54
C ASP A 279 -11.89 -19.76 14.09
N PRO A 280 -12.10 -21.05 13.75
CA PRO A 280 -11.02 -21.93 13.24
C PRO A 280 -10.25 -21.31 12.07
N GLY A 281 -8.93 -21.26 12.17
CA GLY A 281 -8.04 -20.68 11.16
C GLY A 281 -7.91 -19.15 11.21
N GLU A 282 -8.70 -18.45 12.02
CA GLU A 282 -8.56 -17.01 12.20
C GLU A 282 -7.38 -16.67 13.12
N GLY A 283 -6.87 -15.45 12.97
CA GLY A 283 -5.83 -14.89 13.84
C GLY A 283 -6.20 -13.54 14.44
N TYR A 284 -5.54 -13.20 15.54
CA TYR A 284 -5.68 -11.92 16.22
C TYR A 284 -4.30 -11.37 16.59
N GLU A 285 -4.07 -10.06 16.42
CA GLU A 285 -2.79 -9.42 16.69
C GLU A 285 -2.97 -8.27 17.69
N VAL A 286 -2.13 -8.26 18.73
CA VAL A 286 -1.99 -7.18 19.70
C VAL A 286 -0.60 -6.56 19.57
N VAL A 287 -0.53 -5.27 19.25
CA VAL A 287 0.72 -4.52 19.14
C VAL A 287 0.77 -3.37 20.15
N ILE A 288 1.85 -3.31 20.93
CA ILE A 288 2.10 -2.34 22.00
C ILE A 288 3.38 -1.58 21.70
N PHE A 289 3.37 -0.25 21.87
CA PHE A 289 4.55 0.60 21.73
C PHE A 289 4.92 1.19 23.09
N TYR A 290 6.14 0.91 23.55
CA TYR A 290 6.68 1.44 24.80
C TYR A 290 8.16 1.81 24.66
N GLY A 291 8.55 3.02 25.05
CA GLY A 291 9.92 3.49 24.93
C GLY A 291 10.11 4.93 25.38
N LEU A 292 11.07 5.64 24.79
CA LEU A 292 11.37 7.02 25.18
C LEU A 292 10.25 7.99 24.77
N GLY A 293 9.87 8.86 25.71
CA GLY A 293 8.89 9.91 25.50
C GLY A 293 9.52 11.16 24.90
N GLY A 294 8.92 11.68 23.83
CA GLY A 294 9.39 12.91 23.19
C GLY A 294 8.82 14.15 23.84
N ILE A 295 9.68 14.93 24.51
CA ILE A 295 9.32 16.26 25.03
C ILE A 295 10.34 17.30 24.57
N SER A 296 9.87 18.38 23.97
CA SER A 296 10.69 19.57 23.72
C SER A 296 10.55 20.55 24.87
N PHE A 297 11.67 20.90 25.50
CA PHE A 297 11.69 21.81 26.64
C PHE A 297 12.08 23.23 26.23
N ALA A 298 11.46 24.21 26.88
CA ALA A 298 11.98 25.56 27.00
C ALA A 298 12.15 25.88 28.49
N PRO A 299 13.37 25.73 29.02
CA PRO A 299 13.68 26.08 30.40
C PRO A 299 13.50 27.58 30.69
N GLY A 300 13.41 27.94 31.96
CA GLY A 300 13.24 29.31 32.45
C GLY A 300 12.36 29.36 33.69
N ASN A 301 12.09 30.57 34.21
CA ASN A 301 11.14 30.73 35.33
C ASN A 301 9.69 30.42 34.91
N THR A 302 9.37 30.58 33.63
CA THR A 302 8.18 29.95 33.03
C THR A 302 8.65 28.72 32.27
N TYR A 303 8.61 27.56 32.91
CA TYR A 303 9.10 26.31 32.33
C TYR A 303 8.04 25.67 31.45
N LEU A 304 8.41 25.33 30.21
CA LEU A 304 7.52 24.73 29.22
C LEU A 304 8.08 23.37 28.76
N GLY A 305 7.21 22.36 28.67
CA GLY A 305 7.48 21.10 27.99
C GLY A 305 6.37 20.79 27.01
N ILE A 306 6.68 20.44 25.77
CA ILE A 306 5.67 20.00 24.78
C ILE A 306 5.90 18.56 24.39
N SER A 307 4.85 17.74 24.53
CA SER A 307 4.77 16.43 23.87
C SER A 307 3.74 16.47 22.73
N ALA A 308 4.15 16.01 21.56
CA ALA A 308 3.37 16.06 20.32
C ALA A 308 3.91 15.02 19.32
N PRO A 309 3.13 14.61 18.32
CA PRO A 309 3.63 13.76 17.26
C PRO A 309 4.80 14.41 16.50
N ALA A 310 5.81 13.61 16.14
CA ALA A 310 6.87 14.02 15.23
C ALA A 310 6.39 14.09 13.77
N GLU A 311 5.41 13.25 13.41
CA GLU A 311 4.83 13.21 12.07
C GLU A 311 3.29 13.06 12.16
N VAL A 312 2.58 13.69 11.24
CA VAL A 312 1.13 13.55 11.08
C VAL A 312 0.79 13.28 9.62
N GLN A 313 -0.20 12.44 9.38
CA GLN A 313 -0.58 12.03 8.04
C GLN A 313 -1.88 12.66 7.60
N TYR A 314 -1.85 13.35 6.45
CA TYR A 314 -3.04 13.78 5.76
C TYR A 314 -3.63 12.63 4.95
N ASN A 315 -4.92 12.34 5.18
CA ASN A 315 -5.66 11.39 4.37
C ASN A 315 -6.85 12.08 3.70
N ILE A 316 -6.99 11.90 2.39
CA ILE A 316 -8.06 12.50 1.59
C ILE A 316 -9.46 12.02 2.01
N THR A 317 -9.58 10.83 2.61
CA THR A 317 -10.86 10.31 3.12
C THR A 317 -11.18 10.79 4.54
N GLY A 318 -10.27 11.52 5.18
CA GLY A 318 -10.39 11.98 6.55
C GLY A 318 -9.12 11.70 7.34
N SER A 319 -8.48 12.77 7.81
CA SER A 319 -7.35 12.68 8.73
C SER A 319 -7.84 12.45 10.16
N ARG A 320 -7.11 11.63 10.92
CA ARG A 320 -7.33 11.51 12.36
C ARG A 320 -6.88 12.77 13.10
N ASN A 321 -7.31 12.85 14.35
CA ASN A 321 -6.80 13.82 15.31
C ASN A 321 -5.54 13.28 15.99
N TYR A 322 -4.66 14.19 16.39
CA TYR A 322 -3.44 13.89 17.12
C TYR A 322 -3.35 14.72 18.39
N SER A 323 -2.96 14.09 19.50
CA SER A 323 -2.82 14.76 20.80
C SER A 323 -1.54 15.60 20.89
N LEU A 324 -1.68 16.82 21.40
CA LEU A 324 -0.60 17.75 21.72
C LEU A 324 -0.78 18.19 23.18
N ILE A 325 0.23 17.97 24.01
CA ILE A 325 0.19 18.28 25.45
C ILE A 325 1.27 19.33 25.76
N LEU A 326 0.86 20.41 26.44
CA LEU A 326 1.77 21.37 27.07
C LEU A 326 1.82 21.13 28.58
N TYR A 327 3.03 20.99 29.10
CA TYR A 327 3.37 21.11 30.52
C TYR A 327 3.83 22.53 30.80
N LEU A 328 3.14 23.25 31.68
CA LEU A 328 3.47 24.62 32.08
C LEU A 328 3.68 24.67 33.59
N GLU A 329 4.86 25.11 34.02
CA GLU A 329 5.17 25.36 35.42
C GLU A 329 5.71 26.79 35.58
N HIS A 330 5.22 27.48 36.62
CA HIS A 330 5.80 28.74 37.06
C HIS A 330 6.78 28.47 38.21
N ARG A 331 8.03 28.88 38.06
CA ARG A 331 9.13 28.70 39.03
C ARG A 331 9.58 30.01 39.68
N GLY A 332 8.83 31.10 39.51
CA GLY A 332 9.10 32.37 40.19
C GLY A 332 8.66 32.38 41.65
N GLU A 333 9.00 33.44 42.38
CA GLU A 333 8.74 33.53 43.83
C GLU A 333 7.28 33.87 44.20
N ALA A 334 6.55 34.55 43.31
CA ALA A 334 5.20 35.05 43.55
C ALA A 334 4.21 34.58 42.49
N LYS A 335 2.91 34.54 42.82
CA LYS A 335 1.85 34.20 41.86
C LYS A 335 1.86 35.12 40.63
N ALA A 336 1.72 34.52 39.46
CA ALA A 336 1.49 35.24 38.22
C ALA A 336 0.00 35.46 37.95
N LYS A 337 -0.34 36.49 37.17
CA LYS A 337 -1.72 36.84 36.80
C LYS A 337 -1.90 37.08 35.31
N ASN A 338 -3.15 37.05 34.85
CA ASN A 338 -3.52 37.38 33.46
C ASN A 338 -2.73 36.56 32.42
N ILE A 339 -2.57 35.26 32.68
CA ILE A 339 -1.74 34.38 31.86
C ILE A 339 -2.46 34.11 30.55
N LYS A 340 -1.71 34.22 29.46
CA LYS A 340 -2.14 33.93 28.10
C LYS A 340 -1.22 32.88 27.50
N ILE A 341 -1.81 31.78 27.06
CA ILE A 341 -1.15 30.67 26.37
C ILE A 341 -1.66 30.68 24.93
N LYS A 342 -0.75 30.79 23.96
CA LYS A 342 -1.10 30.88 22.54
C LYS A 342 -0.40 29.79 21.74
N LEU A 343 -1.18 28.85 21.20
CA LEU A 343 -0.77 27.86 20.21
C LEU A 343 -0.84 28.48 18.80
N SER A 344 0.29 28.48 18.10
CA SER A 344 0.41 28.96 16.72
C SER A 344 0.76 27.79 15.81
N LEU A 345 -0.23 27.30 15.07
CA LEU A 345 -0.07 26.21 14.11
C LEU A 345 0.40 26.73 12.74
N PRO A 346 1.28 25.99 12.03
CA PRO A 346 1.69 26.32 10.67
C PRO A 346 0.59 26.03 9.65
N ARG A 347 0.75 26.55 8.43
CA ARG A 347 -0.03 26.12 7.27
C ARG A 347 0.04 24.59 7.14
N GLY A 348 -1.09 23.95 6.89
CA GLY A 348 -1.20 22.49 6.79
C GLY A 348 -1.78 21.82 8.04
N LEU A 349 -1.82 22.52 9.18
CA LEU A 349 -2.42 22.03 10.43
C LEU A 349 -3.55 22.93 10.90
N GLU A 350 -4.51 22.33 11.59
CA GLU A 350 -5.60 23.04 12.26
C GLU A 350 -5.92 22.38 13.60
N THR A 351 -6.53 23.15 14.50
CA THR A 351 -6.99 22.65 15.80
C THR A 351 -8.31 21.90 15.62
N ALA A 352 -8.34 20.63 15.99
CA ALA A 352 -9.55 19.81 16.03
C ALA A 352 -10.25 19.90 17.39
N LEU A 353 -9.49 20.01 18.48
CA LEU A 353 -10.00 20.19 19.85
C LEU A 353 -9.13 21.19 20.62
N GLY A 354 -9.76 21.99 21.48
CA GLY A 354 -9.10 23.01 22.29
C GLY A 354 -9.10 24.39 21.61
N LYS A 355 -8.93 25.45 22.42
CA LYS A 355 -8.84 26.83 21.91
C LYS A 355 -7.39 27.18 21.62
N PRO A 356 -7.05 27.77 20.46
CA PRO A 356 -5.67 28.19 20.18
C PRO A 356 -5.13 29.24 21.18
N GLU A 357 -6.01 29.99 21.83
CA GLU A 357 -5.68 30.88 22.94
C GLU A 357 -6.42 30.45 24.20
N VAL A 358 -5.66 30.17 25.26
CA VAL A 358 -6.17 29.85 26.60
C VAL A 358 -5.75 30.98 27.55
N ARG A 359 -6.65 31.37 28.45
CA ARG A 359 -6.40 32.38 29.48
C ARG A 359 -6.59 31.79 30.87
N LEU A 360 -5.72 32.19 31.79
CA LEU A 360 -5.82 31.84 33.20
C LEU A 360 -5.71 33.12 34.03
N ASP A 361 -6.53 33.21 35.07
CA ASP A 361 -6.49 34.36 35.98
C ASP A 361 -5.21 34.36 36.83
N GLU A 362 -4.79 33.18 37.30
CA GLU A 362 -3.57 33.00 38.08
C GLU A 362 -2.82 31.68 37.82
N LEU A 363 -1.51 31.72 38.08
CA LEU A 363 -0.62 30.57 38.08
C LEU A 363 0.26 30.63 39.34
N ILE A 364 0.22 29.56 40.13
CA ILE A 364 0.90 29.45 41.42
C ILE A 364 2.29 28.84 41.19
N PRO A 365 3.35 29.38 41.82
CA PRO A 365 4.68 28.79 41.78
C PRO A 365 4.70 27.30 42.17
N GLY A 366 5.50 26.50 41.45
CA GLY A 366 5.72 25.07 41.69
C GLY A 366 4.60 24.14 41.26
N VAL A 367 3.46 24.67 40.78
CA VAL A 367 2.36 23.84 40.26
C VAL A 367 2.50 23.67 38.75
N THR A 368 2.63 22.43 38.28
CA THR A 368 2.51 22.14 36.85
C THR A 368 1.05 22.07 36.43
N LYS A 369 0.67 22.85 35.40
CA LYS A 369 -0.60 22.71 34.70
C LYS A 369 -0.40 22.05 33.34
N GLN A 370 -1.36 21.24 32.93
CA GLN A 370 -1.37 20.54 31.65
C GLN A 370 -2.47 21.11 30.75
N PHE A 371 -2.20 21.19 29.46
CA PHE A 371 -3.17 21.63 28.45
C PHE A 371 -3.14 20.65 27.28
N LEU A 372 -4.30 20.16 26.90
CA LEU A 372 -4.47 19.25 25.77
C LEU A 372 -5.10 19.99 24.59
N TRP A 373 -4.48 19.84 23.43
CA TRP A 373 -5.10 20.12 22.14
C TRP A 373 -5.15 18.84 21.31
N GLU A 374 -6.12 18.78 20.41
CA GLU A 374 -6.02 17.88 19.27
C GLU A 374 -5.78 18.70 18.01
N ILE A 375 -4.81 18.27 17.21
CA ILE A 375 -4.48 18.87 15.92
C ILE A 375 -4.76 17.85 14.81
N LYS A 376 -5.08 18.35 13.61
CA LYS A 376 -5.21 17.50 12.42
C LYS A 376 -4.62 18.17 11.18
N PRO A 377 -4.02 17.40 10.26
CA PRO A 377 -3.57 17.94 8.99
C PRO A 377 -4.76 18.18 8.05
N ASN A 378 -4.71 19.28 7.30
CA ASN A 378 -5.79 19.74 6.40
C ASN A 378 -5.42 19.76 4.91
N GLY A 379 -4.25 19.24 4.55
CA GLY A 379 -3.81 19.09 3.15
C GLY A 379 -3.32 20.38 2.50
N ALA A 380 -3.32 21.51 3.20
CA ALA A 380 -2.85 22.78 2.65
C ALA A 380 -1.32 22.88 2.48
N PHE A 381 -0.57 21.98 3.14
CA PHE A 381 0.89 21.88 3.09
C PHE A 381 1.34 20.46 3.44
N GLN A 382 2.48 20.03 2.90
CA GLN A 382 3.15 18.76 3.20
C GLN A 382 4.67 19.00 3.31
N GLY A 383 5.35 18.18 4.11
CA GLY A 383 6.78 18.29 4.40
C GLY A 383 7.08 18.76 5.83
N ASP A 384 8.34 19.06 6.08
CA ASP A 384 8.82 19.48 7.40
C ASP A 384 8.36 20.91 7.74
N THR A 385 7.85 21.10 8.95
CA THR A 385 7.41 22.39 9.47
C THR A 385 7.55 22.41 11.00
N SER A 386 6.98 23.42 11.64
CA SER A 386 7.01 23.55 13.10
C SER A 386 5.86 24.42 13.59
N PHE A 387 5.40 24.17 14.81
CA PHE A 387 4.48 25.03 15.54
C PHE A 387 5.16 25.59 16.79
N GLU A 388 4.54 26.61 17.39
CA GLU A 388 5.04 27.27 18.59
C GLU A 388 3.91 27.44 19.62
N ILE A 389 4.23 27.29 20.90
CA ILE A 389 3.39 27.76 22.00
C ILE A 389 4.13 28.86 22.74
N GLN A 390 3.45 29.99 22.94
CA GLN A 390 3.95 31.12 23.70
C GLN A 390 3.11 31.30 24.97
N VAL A 391 3.79 31.55 26.10
CA VAL A 391 3.16 31.86 27.38
C VAL A 391 3.63 33.24 27.87
N THR A 392 2.67 34.09 28.20
CA THR A 392 2.89 35.45 28.72
C THR A 392 1.94 35.73 29.87
N GLY A 393 2.29 36.62 30.79
CA GLY A 393 1.40 37.06 31.86
C GLY A 393 2.10 38.07 32.77
N ASP A 394 1.33 38.69 33.66
CA ASP A 394 1.87 39.61 34.65
C ASP A 394 2.62 38.82 35.72
N GLY A 395 3.88 39.17 35.96
CA GLY A 395 4.74 38.43 36.90
C GLY A 395 5.29 37.10 36.36
N LEU A 396 5.10 36.81 35.07
CA LEU A 396 5.81 35.74 34.36
C LEU A 396 6.97 36.32 33.56
N GLU A 397 8.07 35.58 33.52
CA GLU A 397 9.04 35.72 32.44
C GLU A 397 8.41 35.11 31.17
N PRO A 398 8.16 35.88 30.10
CA PRO A 398 7.60 35.34 28.88
C PRO A 398 8.47 34.22 28.32
N ASN A 399 7.87 33.08 27.98
CA ASN A 399 8.61 31.98 27.37
C ASN A 399 7.86 31.42 26.16
N ARG A 400 8.60 30.74 25.27
CA ARG A 400 8.06 30.07 24.09
C ARG A 400 8.81 28.79 23.84
N VAL A 401 8.11 27.80 23.28
CA VAL A 401 8.70 26.53 22.87
C VAL A 401 8.21 26.21 21.46
N LYS A 402 9.17 25.84 20.61
CA LYS A 402 8.96 25.50 19.21
C LYS A 402 9.17 24.00 19.03
N ARG A 403 8.23 23.33 18.35
CA ARG A 403 8.30 21.89 18.07
C ARG A 403 8.24 21.66 16.56
N GLY A 404 9.23 20.94 16.04
CA GLY A 404 9.22 20.46 14.65
C GLY A 404 8.17 19.37 14.44
N ILE A 405 7.57 19.32 13.26
CA ILE A 405 6.58 18.31 12.88
C ILE A 405 6.61 18.11 11.36
N LYS A 406 6.51 16.88 10.90
CA LYS A 406 6.41 16.55 9.47
C LYS A 406 4.98 16.22 9.09
N ILE A 407 4.47 16.87 8.04
CA ILE A 407 3.14 16.58 7.50
C ILE A 407 3.31 15.65 6.29
N ILE A 408 2.93 14.39 6.45
CA ILE A 408 2.94 13.39 5.38
C ILE A 408 1.72 13.61 4.48
N GLY A 409 1.99 13.90 3.21
CA GLY A 409 0.96 14.05 2.19
C GLY A 409 0.31 12.71 1.80
N PRO A 410 -0.82 12.76 1.07
CA PRO A 410 -1.48 11.55 0.60
C PRO A 410 -0.63 10.86 -0.48
N PRO A 411 -0.98 9.63 -0.88
CA PRO A 411 -0.46 9.05 -2.10
C PRO A 411 -0.92 9.91 -3.30
N LEU A 412 -0.06 10.04 -4.29
CA LEU A 412 -0.32 10.79 -5.51
C LEU A 412 0.17 9.94 -6.67
N LEU A 413 -0.72 9.64 -7.61
CA LEU A 413 -0.37 8.81 -8.75
C LEU A 413 -0.06 9.67 -9.98
N GLU A 414 0.94 9.24 -10.73
CA GLU A 414 1.24 9.69 -12.08
C GLU A 414 1.16 8.47 -13.01
N ALA A 415 0.63 8.67 -14.21
CA ALA A 415 0.48 7.61 -15.19
C ALA A 415 1.04 8.02 -16.56
N ALA A 416 1.66 7.06 -17.24
CA ALA A 416 2.21 7.25 -18.58
C ALA A 416 2.05 5.97 -19.40
N ALA A 417 1.58 6.11 -20.64
CA ALA A 417 1.49 5.02 -21.60
C ALA A 417 2.49 5.25 -22.74
N PRO A 418 3.47 4.37 -22.96
CA PRO A 418 4.27 4.44 -24.18
C PRO A 418 3.39 4.15 -25.40
N ALA A 419 3.68 4.82 -26.52
CA ALA A 419 2.96 4.58 -27.76
C ALA A 419 3.27 3.16 -28.28
N PRO A 420 2.26 2.38 -28.70
CA PRO A 420 2.49 1.07 -29.31
C PRO A 420 3.19 1.22 -30.66
N GLU A 421 4.10 0.30 -30.98
CA GLU A 421 4.70 0.21 -32.30
C GLU A 421 3.86 -0.66 -33.22
N LEU A 422 3.18 -0.04 -34.19
CA LEU A 422 2.36 -0.73 -35.19
C LEU A 422 3.02 -0.70 -36.56
N LYS A 423 3.02 -1.83 -37.25
CA LYS A 423 3.57 -1.98 -38.60
C LYS A 423 2.56 -2.66 -39.50
N ILE A 424 2.68 -2.38 -40.80
CA ILE A 424 1.93 -3.09 -41.83
C ILE A 424 2.83 -4.22 -42.35
N VAL A 425 2.44 -5.47 -42.08
CA VAL A 425 3.12 -6.68 -42.55
C VAL A 425 2.12 -7.48 -43.38
N ASN A 426 2.46 -7.82 -44.62
CA ASN A 426 1.58 -8.55 -45.54
C ASN A 426 0.17 -7.94 -45.68
N ASN A 427 0.08 -6.61 -45.71
CA ASN A 427 -1.18 -5.84 -45.77
C ASN A 427 -2.07 -6.01 -44.52
N ARG A 428 -1.50 -6.37 -43.37
CA ARG A 428 -2.21 -6.45 -42.09
C ARG A 428 -1.47 -5.65 -41.02
N LEU A 429 -2.21 -5.21 -40.02
CA LEU A 429 -1.63 -4.59 -38.82
C LEU A 429 -0.97 -5.67 -37.95
N GLU A 430 0.28 -5.42 -37.56
CA GLU A 430 1.01 -6.22 -36.58
C GLU A 430 1.67 -5.34 -35.52
N PRO A 431 1.55 -5.68 -34.21
CA PRO A 431 0.72 -6.76 -33.67
C PRO A 431 -0.79 -6.43 -33.74
N ASN A 432 -1.63 -7.47 -33.81
CA ASN A 432 -3.09 -7.39 -33.64
C ASN A 432 -3.56 -8.67 -32.92
N PRO A 433 -4.05 -8.60 -31.66
CA PRO A 433 -4.34 -7.38 -30.89
C PRO A 433 -3.08 -6.59 -30.46
N VAL A 434 -3.28 -5.30 -30.22
CA VAL A 434 -2.26 -4.34 -29.77
C VAL A 434 -2.21 -4.33 -28.25
N ASP A 435 -1.02 -4.45 -27.66
CA ASP A 435 -0.82 -4.27 -26.22
C ASP A 435 -0.65 -2.78 -25.89
N LEU A 436 -1.50 -2.28 -24.99
CA LEU A 436 -1.45 -0.92 -24.46
C LEU A 436 -1.00 -0.93 -23.00
N PRO A 437 0.31 -0.87 -22.70
CA PRO A 437 0.80 -0.78 -21.34
C PRO A 437 0.59 0.63 -20.77
N LEU A 438 0.19 0.71 -19.50
CA LEU A 438 0.11 1.90 -18.70
C LEU A 438 0.99 1.72 -17.47
N LYS A 439 2.01 2.59 -17.35
CA LYS A 439 2.84 2.69 -16.15
C LYS A 439 2.17 3.62 -15.17
N ILE A 440 2.06 3.19 -13.92
CA ILE A 440 1.44 3.95 -12.83
C ILE A 440 2.46 4.01 -11.69
N LYS A 441 2.84 5.21 -11.30
CA LYS A 441 3.84 5.46 -10.26
C LYS A 441 3.22 6.26 -9.12
N ASN A 442 3.52 5.87 -7.88
CA ASN A 442 3.17 6.69 -6.72
C ASN A 442 4.28 7.71 -6.44
N ILE A 443 4.02 8.97 -6.77
CA ILE A 443 4.90 10.12 -6.50
C ILE A 443 4.55 10.84 -5.18
N GLY A 444 3.55 10.33 -4.44
CA GLY A 444 3.13 10.85 -3.15
C GLY A 444 4.04 10.45 -1.99
N GLN A 445 3.60 10.75 -0.77
CA GLN A 445 4.37 10.49 0.46
C GLN A 445 3.81 9.34 1.31
N ALA A 446 2.63 8.83 0.95
CA ALA A 446 2.00 7.68 1.60
C ALA A 446 1.75 6.55 0.60
N LYS A 447 1.61 5.31 1.10
CA LYS A 447 1.26 4.14 0.29
C LYS A 447 -0.20 4.23 -0.21
N ALA A 448 -0.40 3.95 -1.49
CA ALA A 448 -1.72 3.85 -2.11
C ALA A 448 -2.28 2.43 -1.96
N TYR A 449 -3.53 2.31 -1.49
CA TYR A 449 -4.15 1.02 -1.19
C TYR A 449 -5.35 0.69 -2.09
N GLY A 450 -5.54 -0.61 -2.36
CA GLY A 450 -6.75 -1.13 -3.02
C GLY A 450 -6.94 -0.57 -4.42
N LEU A 451 -5.85 -0.46 -5.17
CA LEU A 451 -5.83 0.20 -6.47
C LEU A 451 -6.57 -0.62 -7.52
N LYS A 452 -7.33 0.09 -8.36
CA LYS A 452 -8.12 -0.48 -9.45
C LYS A 452 -8.05 0.42 -10.67
N ALA A 453 -7.73 -0.15 -11.82
CA ALA A 453 -7.71 0.54 -13.11
C ALA A 453 -8.84 0.01 -14.01
N VAL A 454 -9.60 0.92 -14.61
CA VAL A 454 -10.72 0.60 -15.52
C VAL A 454 -10.46 1.25 -16.87
N PHE A 455 -10.29 0.43 -17.89
CA PHE A 455 -10.09 0.85 -19.27
C PHE A 455 -11.43 1.13 -19.95
N SER A 456 -11.47 2.18 -20.77
CA SER A 456 -12.57 2.53 -21.67
C SER A 456 -12.03 2.77 -23.07
N ALA A 457 -12.46 1.94 -24.01
CA ALA A 457 -12.19 2.17 -25.44
C ALA A 457 -12.92 3.43 -25.91
N GLY A 458 -12.20 4.32 -26.58
CA GLY A 458 -12.73 5.47 -27.29
C GLY A 458 -12.93 5.17 -28.77
N SER A 459 -12.65 6.16 -29.62
CA SER A 459 -12.77 6.01 -31.07
C SER A 459 -11.67 5.10 -31.65
N GLY A 460 -12.00 4.37 -32.72
CA GLY A 460 -11.05 3.63 -33.56
C GLY A 460 -10.48 2.33 -33.01
N ILE A 461 -10.85 1.92 -31.79
CA ILE A 461 -10.42 0.66 -31.17
C ILE A 461 -11.57 0.01 -30.40
N ARG A 462 -11.41 -1.28 -30.09
CA ARG A 462 -12.22 -2.02 -29.11
C ARG A 462 -11.33 -2.91 -28.26
N LEU A 463 -11.82 -3.37 -27.10
CA LEU A 463 -11.12 -4.40 -26.34
C LEU A 463 -11.10 -5.72 -27.14
N ALA A 464 -9.99 -6.44 -27.07
CA ALA A 464 -9.86 -7.76 -27.68
C ALA A 464 -10.80 -8.77 -26.98
N ASP A 465 -11.21 -9.80 -27.72
CA ASP A 465 -12.10 -10.83 -27.19
C ASP A 465 -11.49 -11.51 -25.94
N GLY A 466 -12.27 -11.56 -24.85
CA GLY A 466 -11.86 -12.14 -23.57
C GLY A 466 -11.00 -11.23 -22.68
N GLU A 467 -10.54 -10.07 -23.17
CA GLU A 467 -9.82 -9.09 -22.36
C GLU A 467 -10.78 -8.39 -21.37
N ARG A 468 -10.32 -8.21 -20.13
CA ARG A 468 -11.11 -7.52 -19.10
C ARG A 468 -10.76 -6.05 -19.06
N ASN A 469 -11.79 -5.20 -19.04
CA ASN A 469 -11.60 -3.76 -18.92
C ASN A 469 -11.09 -3.34 -17.53
N GLU A 470 -11.45 -4.07 -16.47
CA GLU A 470 -11.08 -3.78 -15.09
C GLU A 470 -9.95 -4.70 -14.58
N LYS A 471 -8.94 -4.10 -13.92
CA LYS A 471 -7.80 -4.79 -13.33
C LYS A 471 -7.47 -4.23 -11.94
N TYR A 472 -7.28 -5.11 -10.96
CA TYR A 472 -6.79 -4.76 -9.62
C TYR A 472 -5.27 -4.73 -9.61
N LEU A 473 -4.70 -3.77 -8.88
CA LEU A 473 -3.27 -3.54 -8.79
C LEU A 473 -2.79 -3.77 -7.36
N ALA A 474 -1.52 -4.11 -7.20
CA ALA A 474 -0.89 -4.14 -5.89
C ALA A 474 -0.85 -2.73 -5.26
N ASP A 475 -0.78 -2.68 -3.93
CA ASP A 475 -0.56 -1.42 -3.21
C ASP A 475 0.81 -0.83 -3.59
N LEU A 476 0.86 0.47 -3.83
CA LEU A 476 2.09 1.17 -4.27
C LEU A 476 2.67 2.01 -3.13
N ALA A 477 3.84 1.65 -2.63
CA ALA A 477 4.56 2.50 -1.69
C ALA A 477 5.07 3.78 -2.38
N PRO A 478 5.46 4.83 -1.63
CA PRO A 478 6.08 6.02 -2.21
C PRO A 478 7.29 5.66 -3.08
N GLY A 479 7.27 6.09 -4.35
CA GLY A 479 8.32 5.81 -5.33
C GLY A 479 8.12 4.55 -6.16
N ASP A 480 7.25 3.62 -5.74
CA ASP A 480 6.98 2.38 -6.47
C ASP A 480 6.18 2.62 -7.75
N GLU A 481 6.39 1.73 -8.73
CA GLU A 481 5.73 1.73 -10.04
C GLU A 481 5.16 0.34 -10.34
N VAL A 482 4.00 0.32 -11.03
CA VAL A 482 3.41 -0.89 -11.61
C VAL A 482 3.05 -0.63 -13.07
N THR A 483 3.12 -1.66 -13.90
CA THR A 483 2.63 -1.63 -15.28
C THR A 483 1.40 -2.53 -15.40
N VAL A 484 0.34 -2.01 -16.02
CA VAL A 484 -0.87 -2.75 -16.38
C VAL A 484 -1.13 -2.56 -17.86
N GLY A 485 -1.43 -3.63 -18.61
CA GLY A 485 -1.68 -3.56 -20.05
C GLY A 485 -3.09 -4.01 -20.42
N TRP A 486 -3.60 -3.58 -21.57
CA TRP A 486 -4.82 -4.09 -22.18
C TRP A 486 -4.58 -4.44 -23.64
N LEU A 487 -5.09 -5.59 -24.07
CA LEU A 487 -5.13 -5.97 -25.47
C LEU A 487 -6.33 -5.33 -26.17
N VAL A 488 -6.07 -4.57 -27.23
CA VAL A 488 -7.10 -3.89 -28.03
C VAL A 488 -6.99 -4.23 -29.51
N GLU A 489 -8.10 -4.20 -30.20
CA GLU A 489 -8.18 -4.37 -31.64
C GLU A 489 -8.48 -3.03 -32.31
N PRO A 490 -7.61 -2.55 -33.22
CA PRO A 490 -7.93 -1.47 -34.13
C PRO A 490 -9.17 -1.78 -34.98
N LEU A 491 -10.09 -0.82 -35.11
CA LEU A 491 -11.22 -0.93 -36.01
C LEU A 491 -10.77 -0.69 -37.45
N THR A 492 -11.27 -1.48 -38.40
CA THR A 492 -10.93 -1.34 -39.82
C THR A 492 -11.23 0.08 -40.32
N GLY A 493 -10.22 0.74 -40.90
CA GLY A 493 -10.32 2.11 -41.41
C GLY A 493 -10.03 3.23 -40.41
N ALA A 494 -9.83 2.90 -39.13
CA ALA A 494 -9.37 3.89 -38.15
C ALA A 494 -7.92 4.30 -38.42
N SER A 495 -7.64 5.60 -38.32
CA SER A 495 -6.28 6.16 -38.36
C SER A 495 -5.73 6.52 -36.98
N ARG A 496 -6.58 6.46 -35.96
CA ARG A 496 -6.28 6.79 -34.57
C ARG A 496 -7.09 5.90 -33.64
N GLY A 497 -6.46 5.43 -32.57
CA GLY A 497 -7.10 4.76 -31.45
C GLY A 497 -7.06 5.67 -30.22
N GLU A 498 -8.22 5.93 -29.63
CA GLU A 498 -8.36 6.72 -28.39
C GLU A 498 -8.81 5.83 -27.25
N PHE A 499 -8.35 6.11 -26.04
CA PHE A 499 -8.76 5.41 -24.84
C PHE A 499 -8.68 6.28 -23.59
N ARG A 500 -9.33 5.81 -22.52
CA ARG A 500 -9.21 6.40 -21.20
C ARG A 500 -9.03 5.30 -20.16
N VAL A 501 -8.21 5.55 -19.15
CA VAL A 501 -8.05 4.67 -17.98
C VAL A 501 -8.38 5.45 -16.72
N ALA A 502 -9.41 5.01 -16.02
CA ALA A 502 -9.80 5.53 -14.71
C ALA A 502 -9.12 4.71 -13.61
N ILE A 503 -8.33 5.35 -12.76
CA ILE A 503 -7.61 4.73 -11.64
C ILE A 503 -8.22 5.22 -10.34
N SER A 504 -8.63 4.28 -9.49
CA SER A 504 -9.25 4.53 -8.19
C SER A 504 -8.57 3.70 -7.10
N GLY A 505 -8.76 4.08 -5.84
CA GLY A 505 -8.20 3.39 -4.68
C GLY A 505 -8.78 3.92 -3.39
N ALA A 506 -8.46 3.27 -2.28
CA ALA A 506 -9.07 3.54 -0.98
C ALA A 506 -8.70 4.92 -0.40
N ASN A 507 -7.50 5.42 -0.71
CA ASN A 507 -6.94 6.63 -0.10
C ASN A 507 -6.28 7.59 -1.10
N ILE A 508 -6.67 7.52 -2.38
CA ILE A 508 -6.18 8.41 -3.43
C ILE A 508 -7.29 9.29 -3.97
N LYS A 509 -6.90 10.44 -4.54
CA LYS A 509 -7.78 11.11 -5.49
C LYS A 509 -7.82 10.28 -6.77
N PRO A 510 -8.99 9.95 -7.34
CA PRO A 510 -9.07 9.26 -8.61
C PRO A 510 -8.28 9.98 -9.70
N LEU A 511 -7.56 9.21 -10.51
CA LEU A 511 -6.75 9.70 -11.63
C LEU A 511 -7.37 9.22 -12.93
N GLU A 512 -7.58 10.13 -13.88
CA GLU A 512 -8.01 9.81 -15.23
C GLU A 512 -6.84 10.01 -16.19
N PHE A 513 -6.49 8.96 -16.93
CA PHE A 513 -5.46 9.02 -17.97
C PHE A 513 -6.09 8.92 -19.36
N PRO A 514 -6.10 10.01 -20.15
CA PRO A 514 -6.44 9.94 -21.58
C PRO A 514 -5.21 9.47 -22.38
N GLY A 515 -5.44 8.57 -23.33
CA GLY A 515 -4.39 8.09 -24.23
C GLY A 515 -4.86 8.04 -25.68
N GLU A 516 -3.93 8.22 -26.60
CA GLU A 516 -4.16 8.05 -28.03
C GLU A 516 -2.92 7.46 -28.71
N PHE A 517 -3.11 6.78 -29.83
CA PHE A 517 -2.03 6.34 -30.70
C PHE A 517 -2.47 6.34 -32.16
N MET A 518 -1.49 6.44 -33.06
CA MET A 518 -1.72 6.40 -34.50
C MET A 518 -1.86 4.96 -34.97
N ILE A 519 -2.85 4.70 -35.82
CA ILE A 519 -3.08 3.41 -36.47
C ILE A 519 -2.67 3.56 -37.94
N PRO A 520 -1.57 2.92 -38.39
CA PRO A 520 -1.22 2.91 -39.81
C PRO A 520 -2.35 2.26 -40.62
N THR A 521 -2.82 2.90 -41.68
CA THR A 521 -3.89 2.33 -42.51
C THR A 521 -3.32 1.30 -43.49
N PRO A 522 -3.65 0.00 -43.38
CA PRO A 522 -3.22 -0.98 -44.35
C PRO A 522 -3.86 -0.67 -45.71
N PRO A 523 -3.13 -0.84 -46.83
CA PRO A 523 -3.72 -0.62 -48.14
C PRO A 523 -4.81 -1.65 -48.43
N VAL A 524 -5.82 -1.23 -49.20
CA VAL A 524 -6.80 -2.16 -49.77
C VAL A 524 -6.08 -3.04 -50.78
N LYS A 525 -6.27 -4.36 -50.67
CA LYS A 525 -5.68 -5.32 -51.59
C LYS A 525 -6.71 -6.32 -52.08
N VAL A 526 -6.80 -6.49 -53.38
CA VAL A 526 -7.61 -7.53 -54.03
C VAL A 526 -6.68 -8.56 -54.67
N GLY A 527 -7.04 -9.83 -54.55
CA GLY A 527 -6.25 -10.90 -55.15
C GLY A 527 -6.99 -12.22 -55.10
N PHE A 528 -6.29 -13.29 -55.44
CA PHE A 528 -6.85 -14.63 -55.50
C PHE A 528 -6.30 -15.52 -54.39
N THR A 529 -7.13 -16.42 -53.86
CA THR A 529 -6.60 -17.54 -53.08
C THR A 529 -5.73 -18.43 -53.96
N ASP A 530 -4.64 -18.93 -53.38
CA ASP A 530 -3.77 -19.92 -54.03
C ASP A 530 -4.60 -21.11 -54.55
N PRO A 531 -4.56 -21.40 -55.86
CA PRO A 531 -5.29 -22.51 -56.47
C PRO A 531 -4.73 -23.89 -56.05
N GLY A 532 -3.53 -23.96 -55.48
CA GLY A 532 -2.86 -25.21 -55.10
C GLY A 532 -2.42 -26.03 -56.32
N ALA A 533 -2.20 -27.33 -56.12
CA ALA A 533 -1.77 -28.24 -57.19
C ALA A 533 -2.95 -28.61 -58.11
N LEU A 534 -2.82 -28.31 -59.41
CA LEU A 534 -3.87 -28.54 -60.41
C LEU A 534 -3.57 -29.75 -61.32
N ARG A 535 -4.61 -30.48 -61.69
CA ARG A 535 -4.55 -31.65 -62.59
C ARG A 535 -5.72 -31.68 -63.59
N PRO A 536 -5.52 -32.13 -64.84
CA PRO A 536 -6.59 -32.31 -65.81
C PRO A 536 -7.77 -33.14 -65.26
N GLY A 537 -8.99 -32.72 -65.61
CA GLY A 537 -10.23 -33.38 -65.20
C GLY A 537 -10.68 -33.09 -63.76
N ARG A 538 -9.92 -32.32 -62.98
CA ARG A 538 -10.32 -31.90 -61.62
C ARG A 538 -11.00 -30.52 -61.62
N ILE A 539 -11.87 -30.31 -60.64
CA ILE A 539 -12.45 -28.99 -60.34
C ILE A 539 -11.67 -28.37 -59.19
N PHE A 540 -11.40 -27.07 -59.28
CA PHE A 540 -10.89 -26.28 -58.17
C PHE A 540 -11.61 -24.94 -58.08
N ASN A 541 -11.50 -24.32 -56.90
CA ASN A 541 -12.12 -23.05 -56.62
C ASN A 541 -11.05 -22.00 -56.34
N CYS A 542 -11.29 -20.79 -56.81
CA CYS A 542 -10.40 -19.66 -56.60
C CYS A 542 -11.23 -18.45 -56.13
N ASP A 543 -11.01 -18.02 -54.90
CA ASP A 543 -11.71 -16.88 -54.30
C ASP A 543 -11.00 -15.60 -54.68
N ILE A 544 -11.74 -14.64 -55.24
CA ILE A 544 -11.31 -13.24 -55.34
C ILE A 544 -11.54 -12.62 -53.98
N TYR A 545 -10.49 -12.50 -53.17
CA TYR A 545 -10.56 -11.88 -51.85
C TYR A 545 -10.24 -10.38 -51.93
N ALA A 546 -10.78 -9.62 -50.97
CA ALA A 546 -10.39 -8.25 -50.71
C ALA A 546 -9.98 -8.09 -49.24
N LEU A 547 -8.93 -7.33 -48.99
CA LEU A 547 -8.42 -7.01 -47.65
C LEU A 547 -8.64 -5.53 -47.33
N ASN A 548 -8.87 -5.24 -46.06
CA ASN A 548 -8.93 -3.89 -45.49
C ASN A 548 -9.96 -2.97 -46.14
N LEU A 549 -11.09 -3.50 -46.61
CA LEU A 549 -12.14 -2.67 -47.18
C LEU A 549 -12.74 -1.78 -46.09
N THR A 550 -13.03 -0.54 -46.46
CA THR A 550 -13.70 0.44 -45.60
C THR A 550 -14.83 1.09 -46.38
N ASP A 551 -16.03 1.12 -45.80
CA ASP A 551 -17.20 1.78 -46.36
C ASP A 551 -17.58 1.31 -47.79
N ALA A 552 -17.23 0.08 -48.16
CA ALA A 552 -17.44 -0.43 -49.52
C ALA A 552 -18.88 -0.91 -49.73
N VAL A 553 -19.56 -0.41 -50.76
CA VAL A 553 -20.97 -0.76 -51.10
C VAL A 553 -21.12 -1.51 -52.41
N LYS A 554 -20.15 -1.39 -53.32
CA LYS A 554 -20.26 -2.00 -54.65
C LYS A 554 -18.91 -2.41 -55.19
N PHE A 555 -18.90 -3.54 -55.91
CA PHE A 555 -17.78 -3.92 -56.75
C PHE A 555 -18.25 -4.27 -58.16
N THR A 556 -17.39 -4.08 -59.15
CA THR A 556 -17.56 -4.61 -60.51
C THR A 556 -16.21 -5.08 -61.01
N LEU A 557 -16.14 -6.24 -61.63
CA LEU A 557 -14.90 -6.80 -62.17
C LEU A 557 -15.19 -7.73 -63.35
N ASP A 558 -14.15 -7.91 -64.16
CA ASP A 558 -14.04 -8.93 -65.19
C ASP A 558 -12.89 -9.89 -64.80
N VAL A 559 -12.93 -11.11 -65.31
CA VAL A 559 -11.84 -12.09 -65.12
C VAL A 559 -11.45 -12.68 -66.47
N LYS A 560 -10.15 -12.84 -66.67
CA LYS A 560 -9.55 -13.47 -67.85
C LYS A 560 -8.69 -14.66 -67.44
N TYR A 561 -8.77 -15.73 -68.23
CA TYR A 561 -8.07 -17.00 -68.00
C TYR A 561 -7.74 -17.67 -69.34
N ASN A 562 -6.87 -18.68 -69.34
CA ASN A 562 -6.54 -19.44 -70.54
C ASN A 562 -7.60 -20.52 -70.84
N PRO A 563 -8.42 -20.39 -71.91
CA PRO A 563 -9.50 -21.34 -72.19
C PRO A 563 -9.01 -22.71 -72.68
N LYS A 564 -7.73 -22.83 -73.06
CA LYS A 564 -7.12 -24.12 -73.42
C LYS A 564 -6.75 -24.97 -72.20
N GLN A 565 -6.66 -24.35 -71.03
CA GLN A 565 -6.21 -24.98 -69.79
C GLN A 565 -7.35 -25.07 -68.77
N LEU A 566 -8.17 -24.04 -68.67
CA LEU A 566 -9.25 -23.92 -67.70
C LEU A 566 -10.57 -23.67 -68.40
N ARG A 567 -11.64 -24.24 -67.87
CA ARG A 567 -13.04 -23.93 -68.23
C ARG A 567 -13.77 -23.44 -66.99
N LEU A 568 -14.13 -22.16 -66.95
CA LEU A 568 -14.95 -21.62 -65.86
C LEU A 568 -16.33 -22.25 -65.90
N VAL A 569 -16.74 -22.98 -64.86
CA VAL A 569 -18.03 -23.68 -64.80
C VAL A 569 -19.13 -22.71 -64.36
N TYR A 570 -18.90 -22.00 -63.26
CA TYR A 570 -19.78 -20.95 -62.74
C TYR A 570 -19.06 -20.07 -61.73
N VAL A 571 -19.60 -18.86 -61.50
CA VAL A 571 -19.17 -17.95 -60.44
C VAL A 571 -20.14 -18.10 -59.27
N SER A 572 -19.64 -18.18 -58.05
CA SER A 572 -20.42 -18.17 -56.81
C SER A 572 -20.32 -16.82 -56.11
N ARG A 573 -21.39 -16.48 -55.39
CA ARG A 573 -21.46 -15.30 -54.53
C ARG A 573 -20.37 -15.35 -53.46
N GLY A 574 -19.66 -14.24 -53.26
CA GLY A 574 -18.69 -14.08 -52.18
C GLY A 574 -19.32 -13.59 -50.86
N THR A 575 -18.56 -13.66 -49.77
CA THR A 575 -19.00 -13.21 -48.43
C THR A 575 -19.20 -11.71 -48.32
N PHE A 576 -18.67 -10.91 -49.26
CA PHE A 576 -18.98 -9.48 -49.37
C PHE A 576 -20.47 -9.22 -49.64
N LEU A 577 -21.25 -10.23 -50.02
CA LEU A 577 -22.66 -10.05 -50.36
C LEU A 577 -23.59 -10.67 -49.32
N VAL A 578 -23.08 -10.92 -48.11
CA VAL A 578 -23.85 -11.39 -46.95
C VAL A 578 -24.16 -10.20 -46.06
N GLU A 579 -25.44 -9.91 -45.83
CA GLU A 579 -25.94 -8.78 -45.03
C GLU A 579 -26.81 -9.29 -43.89
N GLY A 580 -26.20 -9.63 -42.75
CA GLY A 580 -26.92 -10.26 -41.64
C GLY A 580 -27.47 -11.63 -42.03
N GLU A 581 -28.78 -11.80 -41.99
CA GLU A 581 -29.47 -13.02 -42.46
C GLU A 581 -29.88 -12.96 -43.95
N ASP A 582 -29.68 -11.81 -44.61
CA ASP A 582 -30.05 -11.55 -46.00
C ASP A 582 -28.86 -11.62 -46.98
N LEU A 583 -29.18 -11.62 -48.27
CA LEU A 583 -28.22 -11.72 -49.37
C LEU A 583 -28.35 -10.54 -50.33
N ALA A 584 -27.26 -9.82 -50.51
CA ALA A 584 -27.16 -8.65 -51.38
C ALA A 584 -27.39 -8.99 -52.86
N TYR A 585 -27.80 -7.98 -53.63
CA TYR A 585 -28.01 -8.10 -55.07
C TYR A 585 -26.67 -8.27 -55.80
N TRP A 586 -26.61 -9.21 -56.75
CA TRP A 586 -25.39 -9.51 -57.48
C TRP A 586 -25.65 -10.19 -58.83
N SER A 587 -24.62 -10.21 -59.67
CA SER A 587 -24.57 -10.89 -60.97
C SER A 587 -23.30 -11.72 -61.07
N SER A 588 -23.44 -12.97 -61.52
CA SER A 588 -22.32 -13.88 -61.81
C SER A 588 -21.53 -13.50 -63.07
N GLY A 589 -21.95 -12.45 -63.79
CA GLY A 589 -21.37 -12.05 -65.06
C GLY A 589 -21.79 -12.93 -66.24
N GLN A 590 -21.27 -12.59 -67.42
CA GLN A 590 -21.46 -13.32 -68.68
C GLN A 590 -20.17 -14.07 -69.02
N ILE A 591 -20.23 -15.40 -69.03
CA ILE A 591 -19.07 -16.26 -69.30
C ILE A 591 -18.94 -16.48 -70.82
N ASP A 592 -17.75 -16.24 -71.35
CA ASP A 592 -17.33 -16.60 -72.71
C ASP A 592 -16.21 -17.64 -72.63
N HIS A 593 -16.54 -18.89 -72.93
CA HIS A 593 -15.59 -20.00 -72.87
C HIS A 593 -14.58 -19.99 -74.02
N GLU A 594 -14.91 -19.41 -75.17
CA GLU A 594 -13.99 -19.36 -76.32
C GLU A 594 -12.93 -18.28 -76.10
N ALA A 595 -13.35 -17.13 -75.58
CA ALA A 595 -12.43 -16.03 -75.25
C ALA A 595 -11.69 -16.23 -73.92
N GLY A 596 -12.15 -17.15 -73.06
CA GLY A 596 -11.58 -17.35 -71.73
C GLY A 596 -11.84 -16.17 -70.79
N THR A 597 -13.03 -15.59 -70.85
CA THR A 597 -13.38 -14.42 -70.02
C THR A 597 -14.71 -14.58 -69.31
N VAL A 598 -14.90 -13.85 -68.22
CA VAL A 598 -16.21 -13.56 -67.64
C VAL A 598 -16.30 -12.08 -67.37
N LYS A 599 -17.35 -11.44 -67.91
CA LYS A 599 -17.53 -9.99 -67.84
C LYS A 599 -18.70 -9.59 -66.96
N ARG A 600 -18.58 -8.44 -66.29
CA ARG A 600 -19.60 -7.83 -65.43
C ARG A 600 -20.01 -8.71 -64.25
N ILE A 601 -19.03 -9.29 -63.57
CA ILE A 601 -19.26 -9.77 -62.21
C ILE A 601 -19.44 -8.53 -61.35
N TYR A 602 -20.56 -8.39 -60.66
CA TYR A 602 -20.78 -7.25 -59.78
C TYR A 602 -21.68 -7.62 -58.61
N GLY A 603 -21.56 -6.83 -57.55
CA GLY A 603 -22.40 -6.94 -56.37
C GLY A 603 -22.63 -5.57 -55.76
N ILE A 604 -23.83 -5.36 -55.23
CA ILE A 604 -24.26 -4.12 -54.58
C ILE A 604 -24.93 -4.51 -53.28
N ARG A 605 -24.46 -3.92 -52.18
CA ARG A 605 -25.02 -4.10 -50.84
C ARG A 605 -25.64 -2.80 -50.33
N GLU A 606 -26.64 -2.90 -49.46
CA GLU A 606 -27.31 -1.74 -48.88
C GLU A 606 -26.53 -1.16 -47.70
N THR A 607 -25.94 -2.05 -46.89
CA THR A 607 -25.12 -1.69 -45.73
C THR A 607 -23.64 -1.68 -46.13
N PRO A 608 -22.93 -0.55 -45.98
CA PRO A 608 -21.50 -0.48 -46.30
C PRO A 608 -20.66 -1.49 -45.51
N PHE A 609 -19.66 -2.04 -46.17
CA PHE A 609 -18.75 -3.02 -45.57
C PHE A 609 -17.44 -2.39 -45.14
N SER A 610 -17.11 -2.62 -43.87
CA SER A 610 -15.78 -2.38 -43.34
C SER A 610 -15.26 -3.67 -42.67
N GLY A 611 -14.14 -4.19 -43.15
CA GLY A 611 -13.57 -5.42 -42.58
C GLY A 611 -12.23 -5.82 -43.19
N ASP A 612 -11.46 -6.55 -42.39
CA ASP A 612 -10.06 -6.91 -42.70
C ASP A 612 -9.95 -7.90 -43.86
N ARG A 613 -10.96 -8.75 -44.06
CA ARG A 613 -11.01 -9.71 -45.17
C ARG A 613 -12.44 -10.04 -45.58
N THR A 614 -12.65 -10.17 -46.88
CA THR A 614 -13.88 -10.70 -47.46
C THR A 614 -13.61 -11.39 -48.80
N VAL A 615 -14.60 -12.08 -49.35
CA VAL A 615 -14.58 -12.65 -50.70
C VAL A 615 -15.57 -11.87 -51.56
N LEU A 616 -15.12 -11.31 -52.68
CA LEU A 616 -15.96 -10.61 -53.65
C LEU A 616 -16.76 -11.62 -54.49
N ALA A 617 -16.06 -12.62 -55.05
CA ALA A 617 -16.66 -13.71 -55.81
C ALA A 617 -15.76 -14.96 -55.73
N ARG A 618 -16.36 -16.14 -55.90
CA ARG A 618 -15.64 -17.42 -56.02
C ARG A 618 -15.77 -17.97 -57.42
N LEU A 619 -14.65 -18.23 -58.07
CA LEU A 619 -14.60 -18.83 -59.40
C LEU A 619 -14.47 -20.34 -59.27
N ASN A 620 -15.28 -21.11 -60.00
CA ASN A 620 -15.23 -22.57 -59.99
C ASN A 620 -14.80 -23.05 -61.37
N PHE A 621 -13.59 -23.58 -61.49
CA PHE A 621 -12.98 -23.98 -62.75
C PHE A 621 -12.90 -25.51 -62.87
N LEU A 622 -13.14 -26.02 -64.07
CA LEU A 622 -12.73 -27.36 -64.50
C LEU A 622 -11.39 -27.24 -65.25
N VAL A 623 -10.40 -28.04 -64.86
CA VAL A 623 -9.12 -28.12 -65.55
C VAL A 623 -9.27 -29.00 -66.80
N VAL A 624 -9.01 -28.45 -67.98
CA VAL A 624 -9.22 -29.10 -69.29
C VAL A 624 -7.94 -29.29 -70.10
N GLY A 625 -6.81 -28.73 -69.66
CA GLY A 625 -5.50 -28.89 -70.31
C GLY A 625 -4.35 -28.64 -69.34
N ALA A 626 -3.11 -28.92 -69.75
CA ALA A 626 -1.92 -28.81 -68.90
C ALA A 626 -1.06 -27.55 -69.22
N GLY A 627 -0.07 -27.28 -68.36
CA GLY A 627 0.91 -26.20 -68.53
C GLY A 627 0.79 -25.11 -67.47
N THR A 628 1.52 -24.01 -67.69
CA THR A 628 1.48 -22.82 -66.84
C THR A 628 0.52 -21.79 -67.43
N GLY A 629 -0.13 -21.01 -66.56
CA GLY A 629 -1.03 -19.94 -66.95
C GLY A 629 -1.31 -18.98 -65.80
N GLU A 630 -2.09 -17.95 -66.09
CA GLU A 630 -2.44 -16.89 -65.15
C GLU A 630 -3.97 -16.70 -65.15
N ILE A 631 -4.52 -16.29 -64.01
CA ILE A 631 -5.89 -15.76 -63.88
C ILE A 631 -5.76 -14.28 -63.53
N GLU A 632 -6.33 -13.43 -64.36
CA GLU A 632 -6.20 -11.97 -64.27
C GLU A 632 -7.53 -11.33 -63.85
N ILE A 633 -7.47 -10.29 -63.00
CA ILE A 633 -8.61 -9.40 -62.73
C ILE A 633 -8.52 -8.21 -63.68
N GLU A 634 -9.58 -7.97 -64.44
CA GLU A 634 -9.71 -6.83 -65.35
C GLU A 634 -10.86 -5.92 -64.91
N ASN A 635 -10.76 -4.62 -65.23
CA ASN A 635 -11.82 -3.63 -65.02
C ASN A 635 -12.41 -3.58 -63.59
N LEU A 636 -11.60 -3.91 -62.57
CA LEU A 636 -12.02 -3.87 -61.18
C LEU A 636 -12.34 -2.43 -60.75
N LYS A 637 -13.52 -2.26 -60.18
CA LYS A 637 -13.95 -1.04 -59.49
C LYS A 637 -14.50 -1.42 -58.13
N LEU A 638 -14.06 -0.71 -57.10
CA LEU A 638 -14.60 -0.75 -55.75
C LEU A 638 -15.18 0.64 -55.46
N ILE A 639 -16.42 0.70 -55.00
CA ILE A 639 -17.16 1.96 -54.78
C ILE A 639 -17.58 2.06 -53.31
N ASP A 640 -17.38 3.23 -52.72
CA ASP A 640 -17.79 3.57 -51.36
C ASP A 640 -19.24 4.09 -51.29
N SER A 641 -19.76 4.27 -50.07
CA SER A 641 -21.13 4.74 -49.85
C SER A 641 -21.42 6.15 -50.39
N LYS A 642 -20.38 6.91 -50.74
CA LYS A 642 -20.45 8.28 -51.30
C LYS A 642 -20.24 8.29 -52.82
N GLU A 643 -20.31 7.13 -53.47
CA GLU A 643 -20.06 6.94 -54.91
C GLU A 643 -18.62 7.26 -55.36
N GLY A 644 -17.66 7.27 -54.42
CA GLY A 644 -16.24 7.41 -54.68
C GLY A 644 -15.58 6.08 -55.05
N GLU A 645 -14.57 6.11 -55.94
CA GLU A 645 -13.75 4.92 -56.24
C GLU A 645 -12.70 4.71 -55.12
N ILE A 646 -12.66 3.49 -54.56
CA ILE A 646 -11.69 3.08 -53.54
C ILE A 646 -10.39 2.66 -54.24
N SER A 647 -9.27 3.25 -53.85
CA SER A 647 -7.94 2.85 -54.34
C SER A 647 -7.54 1.48 -53.79
N PHE A 648 -7.02 0.60 -54.64
CA PHE A 648 -6.58 -0.76 -54.27
C PHE A 648 -5.29 -1.16 -54.99
N GLY A 649 -4.51 -2.03 -54.35
CA GLY A 649 -3.56 -2.90 -55.05
C GLY A 649 -4.26 -4.17 -55.54
N GLN A 650 -3.86 -4.70 -56.69
CA GLN A 650 -4.38 -5.95 -57.21
C GLN A 650 -3.24 -6.90 -57.59
N ASP A 651 -3.43 -8.19 -57.31
CA ASP A 651 -2.54 -9.26 -57.75
C ASP A 651 -3.32 -10.24 -58.63
N ASN A 652 -2.68 -10.68 -59.71
CA ASN A 652 -3.11 -11.86 -60.47
C ASN A 652 -2.62 -13.14 -59.78
N VAL A 653 -3.07 -14.29 -60.27
CA VAL A 653 -2.57 -15.59 -59.77
C VAL A 653 -2.05 -16.47 -60.89
N ASP A 654 -0.78 -16.83 -60.76
CA ASP A 654 -0.15 -17.84 -61.58
C ASP A 654 -0.52 -19.23 -61.08
N TYR A 655 -0.62 -20.18 -62.01
CA TYR A 655 -0.82 -21.58 -61.70
C TYR A 655 0.01 -22.48 -62.61
N GLN A 656 0.24 -23.70 -62.13
CA GLN A 656 0.84 -24.78 -62.88
C GLN A 656 -0.05 -26.02 -62.80
N ILE A 657 -0.41 -26.56 -63.97
CA ILE A 657 -1.17 -27.80 -64.10
C ILE A 657 -0.20 -28.91 -64.50
N GLU A 658 -0.09 -29.95 -63.67
CA GLU A 658 0.70 -31.14 -63.98
C GLU A 658 0.15 -31.79 -65.25
N GLY A 659 1.01 -32.07 -66.22
CA GLY A 659 0.63 -32.88 -67.38
C GLY A 659 0.41 -34.33 -66.95
N ASP A 660 -0.45 -35.05 -67.66
CA ASP A 660 -0.51 -36.50 -67.52
C ASP A 660 0.87 -37.04 -67.88
N GLY A 661 1.65 -37.42 -66.87
CA GLY A 661 2.82 -38.27 -67.06
C GLY A 661 2.32 -39.56 -67.70
N ALA A 662 2.84 -39.88 -68.88
CA ALA A 662 2.67 -41.19 -69.49
C ALA A 662 3.12 -42.31 -68.54
#